data_AF-A0A9P8B9K4-F1
#
_entry.id   AF-A0A9P8B9K4-F1
#
_cell.length_a   1.000
_cell.length_b   1.000
_cell.length_c   1.000
_cell.angle_alpha   90.00
_cell.angle_beta   90.00
_cell.angle_gamma   90.00
#
_symmetry.space_group_name_H-M   'P 1'
#
loop_
_entity.id
_entity.type
_entity.pdbx_description
1 polymer ?
#
loop_
_entity_poly.entity_id
_entity_poly.type
_entity_poly.pdbx_seq_one_letter_code
_entity_poly.pdbx_strand_id
1 'polypeptide(L)'
;MPPKTQAYMDSILNINRAPNYGRVDDDDDTTKALIQEPQYGYSAKDTPMGYPPSYPPASEYSSDRGPVRPRPKQVVPMYLRPWFLAVLIFFMLLLAAAVQVALYRSQQTGGFVVPNIDDFGGANFLKSAVPVILAGPVSTLFMKMDGALVGMHPYVALAQGRTTAERSLLLSYGGNRLNIIRRALMNSHYLVVFSSILCLLTTALSPLASGVLTSRGVGVNVPNIRVASQKSLGMIPDANTLETFLAAAGYASAAAVQPLGPAPFTLGSWAVAQFTVPPPSGPGQNGTVFVPTTAIQTESGCGTPDTYSGTETNGVWSFQASWSGCNVTITATDTNSDQVGVDPVPLCTGDGVVISQFAQFQPVVFWFFSNSLKQGNMVFCQPKSFAYNVIAGVDLSSSQITAMTVVDQNVASNNFTGPPTNGQTYNGVQFDLSAADAVTKARALAIQSSLPDAIARAARTASGGLAGLISTNSGQGLLDVTNRTYSQFLATVAQTTYFFDNQVTINSKIVNWEIRLWVYPIAAHAFTGLLVLIASLSAIVHYFHARARKDVYMSADPSTVAGVVTMTSESQWIKILQAGDDDKAIAQKLAGRRFGISRRTWQIVADGEEERAYPGASGDRTSLLSHADSGKVDPWDKR
;
A
#
# COMPACT_ATOMS: atom_id res chain seq x y z
N MET A 1 7.35 14.15 -23.84
CA MET A 1 6.86 12.83 -23.37
C MET A 1 7.69 11.75 -24.05
N PRO A 2 8.40 10.87 -23.33
CA PRO A 2 9.27 9.89 -23.96
C PRO A 2 8.55 8.56 -24.27
N PRO A 3 9.01 7.79 -25.27
CA PRO A 3 8.27 6.73 -25.94
C PRO A 3 8.49 5.36 -25.28
N LYS A 4 8.01 5.18 -24.04
CA LYS A 4 8.08 3.87 -23.34
C LYS A 4 6.76 3.35 -22.78
N THR A 5 5.66 4.09 -22.92
CA THR A 5 4.34 3.68 -22.41
C THR A 5 3.48 2.91 -23.41
N GLN A 6 3.87 2.81 -24.68
CA GLN A 6 3.05 2.17 -25.71
C GLN A 6 3.15 0.63 -25.72
N ALA A 7 4.29 0.06 -25.29
CA ALA A 7 4.49 -1.39 -25.25
C ALA A 7 3.71 -2.10 -24.11
N TYR A 8 3.23 -1.36 -23.11
CA TYR A 8 2.50 -1.95 -21.98
C TYR A 8 0.98 -2.06 -22.23
N MET A 9 0.41 -1.13 -23.00
CA MET A 9 -1.02 -1.13 -23.36
C MET A 9 -1.38 -2.23 -24.37
N ASP A 10 -0.48 -2.60 -25.29
CA ASP A 10 -0.74 -3.67 -26.27
C ASP A 10 -0.74 -5.09 -25.65
N SER A 11 -0.20 -5.26 -24.44
CA SER A 11 -0.23 -6.56 -23.74
C SER A 11 -1.55 -6.85 -23.00
N ILE A 12 -2.34 -5.81 -22.69
CA ILE A 12 -3.58 -5.95 -21.90
C ILE A 12 -4.80 -6.23 -22.80
N LEU A 13 -4.74 -5.89 -24.09
CA LEU A 13 -5.88 -6.04 -25.01
C LEU A 13 -6.03 -7.43 -25.66
N ASN A 14 -5.15 -8.39 -25.38
CA ASN A 14 -5.11 -9.68 -26.09
C ASN A 14 -5.55 -10.92 -25.28
N ILE A 15 -6.23 -10.75 -24.14
CA ILE A 15 -6.59 -11.86 -23.23
C ILE A 15 -8.01 -12.45 -23.47
N ASN A 16 -8.80 -11.91 -24.41
CA ASN A 16 -10.18 -12.39 -24.68
C ASN A 16 -10.36 -13.12 -26.02
N ARG A 17 -9.56 -14.15 -26.31
CA ARG A 17 -9.88 -15.15 -27.34
C ARG A 17 -9.77 -16.56 -26.79
N ALA A 18 -10.90 -17.13 -26.40
CA ALA A 18 -11.05 -18.57 -26.20
C ALA A 18 -11.02 -19.28 -27.57
N PRO A 19 -10.32 -20.41 -27.72
CA PRO A 19 -10.48 -21.24 -28.90
C PRO A 19 -11.67 -22.19 -28.75
N ASN A 20 -12.54 -22.14 -29.75
CA ASN A 20 -13.60 -23.12 -30.02
C ASN A 20 -13.02 -24.52 -30.16
N TYR A 21 -13.59 -25.49 -29.44
CA TYR A 21 -13.40 -26.92 -29.69
C TYR A 21 -14.22 -27.31 -30.93
N GLY A 22 -13.55 -27.37 -32.08
CA GLY A 22 -14.06 -27.98 -33.30
C GLY A 22 -13.85 -29.49 -33.27
N ARG A 23 -14.93 -30.24 -33.46
CA ARG A 23 -14.98 -31.66 -33.79
C ARG A 23 -14.53 -31.82 -35.25
N VAL A 24 -13.50 -32.63 -35.51
CA VAL A 24 -13.10 -33.09 -36.85
C VAL A 24 -12.70 -34.55 -36.74
N ASP A 25 -13.04 -35.25 -37.82
CA ASP A 25 -13.23 -36.69 -37.98
C ASP A 25 -11.93 -37.51 -38.10
N ASP A 26 -12.15 -38.82 -38.01
CA ASP A 26 -11.23 -39.90 -38.34
C ASP A 26 -10.66 -39.74 -39.77
N ASP A 27 -9.34 -39.83 -39.91
CA ASP A 27 -8.63 -40.77 -40.79
C ASP A 27 -7.18 -40.30 -41.09
N ASP A 28 -6.36 -41.31 -41.38
CA ASP A 28 -5.03 -41.29 -42.02
C ASP A 28 -3.77 -41.10 -41.16
N ASP A 29 -3.21 -42.25 -40.79
CA ASP A 29 -1.90 -42.73 -41.23
C ASP A 29 -0.78 -41.67 -41.41
N THR A 30 0.09 -41.53 -40.41
CA THR A 30 1.55 -41.31 -40.57
C THR A 30 2.19 -41.02 -39.21
N THR A 31 2.76 -42.03 -38.57
CA THR A 31 3.84 -41.81 -37.58
C THR A 31 4.73 -43.04 -37.44
N LYS A 32 5.60 -43.23 -38.44
CA LYS A 32 6.90 -43.88 -38.23
C LYS A 32 7.89 -42.78 -37.87
N ALA A 33 8.36 -42.76 -36.63
CA ALA A 33 9.77 -42.58 -36.24
C ALA A 33 9.91 -42.10 -34.79
N LEU A 34 10.87 -42.73 -34.10
CA LEU A 34 11.52 -42.32 -32.84
C LEU A 34 10.77 -42.63 -31.53
N ILE A 35 10.76 -43.92 -31.18
CA ILE A 35 10.93 -44.35 -29.78
C ILE A 35 12.15 -45.27 -29.75
N GLN A 36 13.22 -44.79 -29.13
CA GLN A 36 14.44 -45.54 -28.87
C GLN A 36 14.41 -45.95 -27.40
N GLU A 37 14.06 -47.21 -27.13
CA GLU A 37 14.15 -47.80 -25.79
C GLU A 37 15.59 -48.15 -25.44
N PRO A 38 16.04 -47.95 -24.18
CA PRO A 38 17.32 -48.47 -23.73
C PRO A 38 17.21 -49.97 -23.44
N GLN A 39 17.92 -50.78 -24.23
CA GLN A 39 18.15 -52.20 -23.95
C GLN A 39 19.08 -52.37 -22.74
N TYR A 40 18.55 -52.89 -21.64
CA TYR A 40 19.35 -53.50 -20.58
C TYR A 40 19.45 -55.01 -20.83
N GLY A 41 20.63 -55.45 -21.28
CA GLY A 41 20.96 -56.87 -21.41
C GLY A 41 21.24 -57.50 -20.04
N TYR A 42 20.37 -58.41 -19.62
CA TYR A 42 20.67 -59.35 -18.53
C TYR A 42 21.19 -60.66 -19.13
N SER A 43 22.45 -60.97 -18.82
CA SER A 43 23.11 -62.24 -19.14
C SER A 43 22.59 -63.34 -18.20
N ALA A 44 21.91 -64.33 -18.77
CA ALA A 44 21.53 -65.56 -18.08
C ALA A 44 22.78 -66.40 -17.80
N LYS A 45 23.10 -66.60 -16.52
CA LYS A 45 23.95 -67.70 -16.06
C LYS A 45 23.08 -68.71 -15.33
N ASP A 46 23.12 -69.93 -15.84
CA ASP A 46 22.42 -71.10 -15.35
C ASP A 46 22.61 -71.32 -13.85
N THR A 47 21.50 -71.38 -13.13
CA THR A 47 21.41 -72.05 -11.82
C THR A 47 20.20 -72.98 -11.87
N PRO A 48 20.33 -74.25 -11.46
CA PRO A 48 19.25 -75.22 -11.57
C PRO A 48 18.08 -74.86 -10.66
N MET A 49 16.89 -74.86 -11.26
CA MET A 49 15.60 -74.57 -10.66
C MET A 49 15.23 -75.72 -9.70
N GLY A 50 15.53 -75.53 -8.41
CA GLY A 50 14.94 -76.34 -7.35
C GLY A 50 13.48 -75.95 -7.18
N TYR A 51 12.56 -76.88 -7.45
CA TYR A 51 11.14 -76.72 -7.11
C TYR A 51 11.01 -76.32 -5.63
N PRO A 52 10.19 -75.30 -5.29
CA PRO A 52 9.83 -75.09 -3.89
C PRO A 52 9.06 -76.32 -3.39
N PRO A 53 9.27 -76.76 -2.13
CA PRO A 53 8.53 -77.87 -1.58
C PRO A 53 7.03 -77.57 -1.62
N SER A 54 6.26 -78.56 -2.07
CA SER A 54 4.80 -78.58 -2.02
C SER A 54 4.31 -78.23 -0.61
N TYR A 55 3.50 -77.18 -0.51
CA TYR A 55 2.77 -76.88 0.72
C TYR A 55 1.86 -78.07 1.06
N PRO A 56 1.88 -78.57 2.31
CA PRO A 56 0.94 -79.61 2.73
C PRO A 56 -0.49 -79.06 2.73
N PRO A 57 -1.50 -79.92 2.47
CA PRO A 57 -2.90 -79.50 2.42
C PRO A 57 -3.37 -78.96 3.77
N ALA A 58 -4.08 -77.84 3.72
CA ALA A 58 -4.71 -77.18 4.85
C ALA A 58 -5.93 -77.99 5.31
N SER A 59 -5.72 -79.06 6.06
CA SER A 59 -6.82 -79.80 6.69
C SER A 59 -6.39 -80.49 7.98
N GLU A 60 -5.79 -79.75 8.92
CA GLU A 60 -5.81 -80.11 10.35
C GLU A 60 -5.32 -78.94 11.22
N TYR A 61 -6.10 -77.86 11.32
CA TYR A 61 -5.83 -76.83 12.34
C TYR A 61 -6.45 -77.29 13.67
N SER A 62 -5.77 -78.25 14.27
CA SER A 62 -5.96 -78.65 15.66
C SER A 62 -5.85 -77.42 16.57
N SER A 63 -6.82 -77.31 17.45
CA SER A 63 -6.90 -76.38 18.57
C SER A 63 -5.71 -76.60 19.52
N ASP A 64 -4.57 -75.93 19.30
CA ASP A 64 -3.65 -75.58 20.39
C ASP A 64 -2.70 -74.41 20.08
N ARG A 65 -2.79 -73.36 20.90
CA ARG A 65 -1.77 -72.34 21.27
C ARG A 65 -0.68 -71.97 20.24
N GLY A 66 -0.91 -70.91 19.46
CA GLY A 66 0.18 -70.18 18.79
C GLY A 66 1.14 -69.47 19.78
N PRO A 67 2.46 -69.39 19.54
CA PRO A 67 3.40 -68.75 20.46
C PRO A 67 3.07 -67.25 20.64
N VAL A 68 3.19 -66.74 21.88
CA VAL A 68 3.10 -65.31 22.17
C VAL A 68 4.22 -64.60 21.42
N ARG A 69 3.89 -63.68 20.50
CA ARG A 69 4.91 -62.94 19.75
C ARG A 69 5.54 -61.88 20.66
N PRO A 70 6.86 -61.66 20.59
CA PRO A 70 7.50 -60.56 21.33
C PRO A 70 6.90 -59.22 20.92
N ARG A 71 6.82 -58.29 21.87
CA ARG A 71 6.27 -56.94 21.64
C ARG A 71 7.02 -56.26 20.49
N PRO A 72 6.34 -55.86 19.40
CA PRO A 72 7.00 -55.23 18.28
C PRO A 72 7.48 -53.82 18.64
N LYS A 73 8.52 -53.35 17.95
CA LYS A 73 9.05 -52.00 18.14
C LYS A 73 8.03 -50.98 17.66
N GLN A 74 7.78 -49.96 18.48
CA GLN A 74 6.86 -48.89 18.10
C GLN A 74 7.44 -48.08 16.93
N VAL A 75 6.77 -48.14 15.77
CA VAL A 75 7.14 -47.36 14.59
C VAL A 75 6.51 -45.97 14.72
N VAL A 76 7.33 -44.99 15.12
CA VAL A 76 6.92 -43.58 15.19
C VAL A 76 7.70 -42.80 14.12
N PRO A 77 7.02 -42.15 13.16
CA PRO A 77 7.66 -41.29 12.17
C PRO A 77 8.51 -40.21 12.84
N MET A 78 9.59 -39.79 12.16
CA MET A 78 10.57 -38.83 12.68
C MET A 78 9.91 -37.55 13.20
N TYR A 79 8.97 -37.00 12.45
CA TYR A 79 8.29 -35.74 12.76
C TYR A 79 7.28 -35.86 13.91
N LEU A 80 6.95 -37.08 14.38
CA LEU A 80 6.12 -37.33 15.56
C LEU A 80 6.96 -37.55 16.84
N ARG A 81 8.29 -37.57 16.74
CA ARG A 81 9.19 -37.76 17.88
C ARG A 81 9.27 -36.47 18.72
N PRO A 82 9.30 -36.59 20.06
CA PRO A 82 9.24 -35.42 20.95
C PRO A 82 10.42 -34.46 20.78
N TRP A 83 11.62 -34.98 20.47
CA TRP A 83 12.81 -34.13 20.25
C TRP A 83 12.67 -33.26 18.99
N PHE A 84 12.10 -33.80 17.91
CA PHE A 84 11.93 -33.06 16.65
C PHE A 84 10.91 -31.94 16.83
N LEU A 85 9.80 -32.25 17.53
CA LEU A 85 8.81 -31.25 17.90
C LEU A 85 9.41 -30.15 18.79
N ALA A 86 10.25 -30.50 19.77
CA ALA A 86 10.91 -29.53 20.63
C ALA A 86 11.77 -28.54 19.82
N VAL A 87 12.51 -29.04 18.82
CA VAL A 87 13.28 -28.19 17.89
C VAL A 87 12.37 -27.28 17.07
N LEU A 88 11.25 -27.81 16.54
CA LEU A 88 10.30 -27.02 15.75
C LEU A 88 9.63 -25.91 16.58
N ILE A 89 9.22 -26.22 17.82
CA ILE A 89 8.65 -25.26 18.77
C ILE A 89 9.69 -24.18 19.09
N PHE A 90 10.93 -24.58 19.41
CA PHE A 90 12.02 -23.65 19.68
C PHE A 90 12.26 -22.70 18.49
N PHE A 91 12.27 -23.23 17.26
CA PHE A 91 12.43 -22.43 16.06
C PHE A 91 11.30 -21.40 15.88
N MET A 92 10.04 -21.78 16.12
CA MET A 92 8.92 -20.82 16.05
C MET A 92 9.00 -19.73 17.13
N LEU A 93 9.42 -20.07 18.35
CA LEU A 93 9.61 -19.08 19.41
C LEU A 93 10.77 -18.12 19.10
N LEU A 94 11.85 -18.63 18.50
CA LEU A 94 12.97 -17.81 18.02
C LEU A 94 12.50 -16.84 16.93
N LEU A 95 11.73 -17.33 15.95
CA LEU A 95 11.16 -16.48 14.91
C LEU A 95 10.24 -15.39 15.49
N ALA A 96 9.42 -15.74 16.49
CA ALA A 96 8.57 -14.77 17.17
C ALA A 96 9.39 -13.69 17.90
N ALA A 97 10.45 -14.08 18.61
CA ALA A 97 11.36 -13.14 19.26
C ALA A 97 12.10 -12.24 18.25
N ALA A 98 12.56 -12.81 17.14
CA ALA A 98 13.24 -12.07 16.08
C ALA A 98 12.35 -10.98 15.47
N VAL A 99 11.07 -11.26 15.22
CA VAL A 99 10.12 -10.26 14.71
C VAL A 99 9.87 -9.15 15.74
N GLN A 100 9.77 -9.46 17.03
CA GLN A 100 9.62 -8.42 18.08
C GLN A 100 10.86 -7.55 18.22
N VAL A 101 12.06 -8.14 18.16
CA VAL A 101 13.32 -7.37 18.18
C VAL A 101 13.43 -6.49 16.92
N ALA A 102 13.04 -7.01 15.76
CA ALA A 102 13.00 -6.25 14.52
C ALA A 102 12.01 -5.07 14.59
N LEU A 103 10.84 -5.27 15.21
CA LEU A 103 9.86 -4.21 15.45
C LEU A 103 10.43 -3.11 16.35
N TYR A 104 11.03 -3.50 17.48
CA TYR A 104 11.63 -2.55 18.42
C TYR A 104 12.75 -1.73 17.75
N ARG A 105 13.66 -2.40 17.02
CA ARG A 105 14.72 -1.70 16.29
C ARG A 105 14.18 -0.80 15.18
N SER A 106 13.18 -1.27 14.41
CA SER A 106 12.55 -0.49 13.35
C SER A 106 11.93 0.80 13.87
N GLN A 107 11.34 0.79 15.07
CA GLN A 107 10.75 1.98 15.68
C GLN A 107 11.81 2.98 16.15
N GLN A 108 12.92 2.49 16.71
CA GLN A 108 14.03 3.34 17.19
C GLN A 108 14.80 4.03 16.05
N THR A 109 15.01 3.34 14.92
CA THR A 109 15.81 3.88 13.80
C THR A 109 14.98 4.56 12.71
N GLY A 110 13.65 4.61 12.85
CA GLY A 110 12.76 5.13 11.82
C GLY A 110 12.76 4.27 10.54
N GLY A 111 12.83 2.95 10.71
CA GLY A 111 12.94 1.96 9.64
C GLY A 111 14.38 1.54 9.33
N PHE A 112 14.51 0.50 8.51
CA PHE A 112 15.77 -0.04 8.02
C PHE A 112 16.12 0.53 6.65
N VAL A 113 17.38 0.95 6.50
CA VAL A 113 17.94 1.36 5.21
C VAL A 113 18.44 0.09 4.50
N VAL A 114 17.92 -0.17 3.31
CA VAL A 114 18.37 -1.28 2.47
C VAL A 114 19.21 -0.67 1.33
N PRO A 115 20.54 -0.83 1.35
CA PRO A 115 21.38 -0.39 0.24
C PRO A 115 21.02 -1.19 -1.02
N ASN A 116 21.02 -0.52 -2.18
CA ASN A 116 20.79 -1.14 -3.49
C ASN A 116 19.44 -1.87 -3.61
N ILE A 117 18.36 -1.28 -3.09
CA ILE A 117 17.03 -1.90 -3.11
C ILE A 117 16.54 -2.20 -4.54
N ASP A 118 16.99 -1.43 -5.52
CA ASP A 118 16.65 -1.59 -6.94
C ASP A 118 17.27 -2.84 -7.56
N ASP A 119 18.46 -3.26 -7.09
CA ASP A 119 19.14 -4.47 -7.56
C ASP A 119 18.42 -5.76 -7.11
N PHE A 120 17.67 -5.69 -6.00
CA PHE A 120 16.95 -6.83 -5.42
C PHE A 120 15.51 -6.98 -5.93
N GLY A 121 15.16 -6.37 -7.07
CA GLY A 121 13.79 -6.38 -7.58
C GLY A 121 12.84 -5.42 -6.83
N GLY A 122 13.42 -4.43 -6.16
CA GLY A 122 12.70 -3.36 -5.46
C GLY A 122 12.17 -3.76 -4.08
N ALA A 123 11.67 -2.76 -3.35
CA ALA A 123 11.14 -2.92 -1.99
C ALA A 123 10.01 -3.96 -1.89
N ASN A 124 9.29 -4.20 -2.99
CA ASN A 124 8.15 -5.13 -3.01
C ASN A 124 8.59 -6.59 -2.96
N PHE A 125 9.75 -6.93 -3.53
CA PHE A 125 10.30 -8.28 -3.43
C PHE A 125 10.69 -8.60 -1.98
N LEU A 126 11.45 -7.71 -1.32
CA LEU A 126 11.86 -7.91 0.07
C LEU A 126 10.66 -8.07 1.02
N LYS A 127 9.60 -7.27 0.82
CA LYS A 127 8.39 -7.36 1.66
C LYS A 127 7.68 -8.71 1.56
N SER A 128 7.60 -9.27 0.36
CA SER A 128 6.78 -10.45 0.09
C SER A 128 7.57 -11.77 0.17
N ALA A 129 8.79 -11.80 -0.35
CA ALA A 129 9.57 -13.03 -0.46
C ALA A 129 10.17 -13.46 0.88
N VAL A 130 10.81 -12.54 1.62
CA VAL A 130 11.55 -12.88 2.85
C VAL A 130 10.65 -13.54 3.91
N PRO A 131 9.46 -12.99 4.25
CA PRO A 131 8.62 -13.61 5.26
C PRO A 131 8.03 -14.95 4.81
N VAL A 132 7.71 -15.09 3.52
CA VAL A 132 7.15 -16.33 2.95
C VAL A 132 8.18 -17.46 2.91
N ILE A 133 9.44 -17.15 2.57
CA ILE A 133 10.54 -18.14 2.59
C ILE A 133 10.75 -18.70 4.00
N LEU A 134 10.57 -17.87 5.04
CA LEU A 134 10.68 -18.31 6.44
C LEU A 134 9.45 -19.11 6.91
N ALA A 135 8.24 -18.70 6.54
CA ALA A 135 7.00 -19.35 6.97
C ALA A 135 6.69 -20.65 6.20
N GLY A 136 7.08 -20.75 4.93
CA GLY A 136 6.77 -21.86 4.04
C GLY A 136 7.19 -23.24 4.57
N PRO A 137 8.48 -23.44 4.92
CA PRO A 137 8.96 -24.72 5.47
C PRO A 137 8.28 -25.14 6.76
N VAL A 138 7.92 -24.19 7.62
CA VAL A 138 7.19 -24.47 8.86
C VAL A 138 5.80 -25.03 8.53
N SER A 139 5.07 -24.36 7.62
CA SER A 139 3.74 -24.79 7.18
C SER A 139 3.77 -26.18 6.54
N THR A 140 4.74 -26.48 5.69
CA THR A 140 4.84 -27.80 5.04
C THR A 140 5.14 -28.92 6.03
N LEU A 141 5.99 -28.67 7.03
CA LEU A 141 6.25 -29.63 8.11
C LEU A 141 4.99 -29.92 8.92
N PHE A 142 4.23 -28.90 9.32
CA PHE A 142 2.97 -29.09 10.03
C PHE A 142 1.93 -29.85 9.20
N MET A 143 1.86 -29.62 7.88
CA MET A 143 0.99 -30.41 7.00
C MET A 143 1.35 -31.90 7.01
N LYS A 144 2.64 -32.24 7.00
CA LYS A 144 3.10 -33.64 7.07
C LYS A 144 2.83 -34.26 8.44
N MET A 145 3.02 -33.50 9.52
CA MET A 145 2.71 -33.94 10.87
C MET A 145 1.22 -34.24 11.05
N ASP A 146 0.35 -33.33 10.62
CA ASP A 146 -1.11 -33.50 10.66
C ASP A 146 -1.55 -34.74 9.89
N GLY A 147 -1.06 -34.94 8.65
CA GLY A 147 -1.40 -36.11 7.85
C GLY A 147 -1.06 -37.44 8.54
N ALA A 148 0.04 -37.50 9.27
CA ALA A 148 0.40 -38.71 10.01
C ALA A 148 -0.36 -38.87 11.33
N LEU A 149 -0.70 -37.78 12.02
CA LEU A 149 -1.57 -37.82 13.20
C LEU A 149 -2.95 -38.37 12.82
N VAL A 150 -3.50 -37.86 11.72
CA VAL A 150 -4.76 -38.32 11.12
C VAL A 150 -4.66 -39.80 10.72
N GLY A 151 -3.58 -40.19 10.04
CA GLY A 151 -3.36 -41.57 9.61
C GLY A 151 -3.18 -42.57 10.75
N MET A 152 -2.66 -42.14 11.90
CA MET A 152 -2.52 -42.98 13.09
C MET A 152 -3.82 -43.15 13.89
N HIS A 153 -4.79 -42.26 13.72
CA HIS A 153 -5.98 -42.21 14.56
C HIS A 153 -6.83 -43.50 14.54
N PRO A 154 -7.12 -44.14 13.39
CA PRO A 154 -7.84 -45.41 13.35
C PRO A 154 -7.18 -46.51 14.18
N TYR A 155 -5.84 -46.54 14.20
CA TYR A 155 -5.08 -47.53 14.98
C TYR A 155 -5.14 -47.26 16.48
N VAL A 156 -5.17 -45.98 16.89
CA VAL A 156 -5.41 -45.61 18.29
C VAL A 156 -6.79 -46.07 18.74
N ALA A 157 -7.82 -45.92 17.90
CA ALA A 157 -9.16 -46.42 18.18
C ALA A 157 -9.18 -47.96 18.31
N LEU A 158 -8.53 -48.68 17.40
CA LEU A 158 -8.43 -50.14 17.47
C LEU A 158 -7.67 -50.64 18.71
N ALA A 159 -6.65 -49.91 19.16
CA ALA A 159 -5.89 -50.26 20.37
C ALA A 159 -6.69 -50.10 21.68
N GLN A 160 -7.71 -49.22 21.68
CA GLN A 160 -8.64 -49.09 22.81
C GLN A 160 -9.63 -50.26 22.89
N GLY A 161 -9.78 -51.02 21.80
CA GLY A 161 -10.61 -52.23 21.72
C GLY A 161 -12.10 -51.93 21.52
N ARG A 162 -12.83 -52.94 21.00
CA ARG A 162 -14.30 -52.94 20.85
C ARG A 162 -14.88 -51.74 20.06
N THR A 163 -14.17 -51.25 19.06
CA THR A 163 -14.61 -50.11 18.22
C THR A 163 -15.42 -50.57 17.02
N THR A 164 -16.45 -49.84 16.61
CA THR A 164 -17.24 -50.18 15.41
C THR A 164 -16.43 -49.97 14.13
N ALA A 165 -16.74 -50.74 13.08
CA ALA A 165 -16.08 -50.63 11.77
C ALA A 165 -16.04 -49.18 11.25
N GLU A 166 -17.15 -48.45 11.40
CA GLU A 166 -17.31 -47.06 10.95
C GLU A 166 -16.37 -46.07 11.66
N ARG A 167 -16.00 -46.36 12.92
CA ARG A 167 -15.14 -45.50 13.73
C ARG A 167 -13.66 -45.88 13.66
N SER A 168 -13.32 -47.01 13.03
CA SER A 168 -11.95 -47.49 12.90
C SER A 168 -11.61 -47.87 11.46
N LEU A 169 -12.00 -49.05 11.00
CA LEU A 169 -11.58 -49.63 9.72
C LEU A 169 -12.06 -48.86 8.48
N LEU A 170 -13.29 -48.37 8.50
CA LEU A 170 -13.91 -47.62 7.40
C LEU A 170 -13.63 -46.11 7.49
N LEU A 171 -12.90 -45.68 8.52
CA LEU A 171 -12.68 -44.27 8.79
C LEU A 171 -11.60 -43.72 7.85
N SER A 172 -12.04 -43.19 6.71
CA SER A 172 -11.18 -42.43 5.80
C SER A 172 -11.29 -40.92 6.05
N TYR A 173 -10.21 -40.33 6.52
CA TYR A 173 -10.02 -38.88 6.59
C TYR A 173 -9.41 -38.31 5.29
N GLY A 174 -9.72 -38.90 4.14
CA GLY A 174 -9.36 -38.34 2.85
C GLY A 174 -10.20 -37.11 2.49
N GLY A 175 -9.57 -36.10 1.89
CA GLY A 175 -10.25 -34.95 1.29
C GLY A 175 -9.81 -33.58 1.84
N ASN A 176 -10.65 -32.55 1.61
CA ASN A 176 -10.37 -31.18 2.06
C ASN A 176 -10.35 -31.10 3.60
N ARG A 177 -9.45 -30.28 4.16
CA ARG A 177 -9.22 -30.10 5.60
C ARG A 177 -10.49 -29.74 6.38
N LEU A 178 -11.36 -28.92 5.79
CA LEU A 178 -12.65 -28.56 6.41
C LEU A 178 -13.59 -29.76 6.56
N ASN A 179 -13.58 -30.68 5.59
CA ASN A 179 -14.38 -31.90 5.65
C ASN A 179 -13.84 -32.85 6.73
N ILE A 180 -12.51 -32.92 6.88
CA ILE A 180 -11.87 -33.71 7.95
C ILE A 180 -12.31 -33.18 9.32
N ILE A 181 -12.25 -31.86 9.53
CA ILE A 181 -12.70 -31.23 10.79
C ILE A 181 -14.16 -31.54 11.07
N ARG A 182 -15.04 -31.35 10.08
CA ARG A 182 -16.48 -31.62 10.24
C ARG A 182 -16.75 -33.07 10.59
N ARG A 183 -16.14 -34.02 9.87
CA ARG A 183 -16.31 -35.46 10.11
C ARG A 183 -15.72 -35.88 11.47
N ALA A 184 -14.54 -35.36 11.81
CA ALA A 184 -13.90 -35.64 13.10
C ALA A 184 -14.72 -35.09 14.27
N LEU A 185 -15.36 -33.92 14.11
CA LEU A 185 -16.24 -33.35 15.11
C LEU A 185 -17.50 -34.19 15.30
N MET A 186 -18.14 -34.63 14.22
CA MET A 186 -19.32 -35.52 14.28
C MET A 186 -18.99 -36.87 14.96
N ASN A 187 -17.77 -37.37 14.77
CA ASN A 187 -17.30 -38.60 15.40
C ASN A 187 -16.68 -38.39 16.79
N SER A 188 -16.70 -37.17 17.34
CA SER A 188 -16.10 -36.83 18.65
C SER A 188 -14.59 -37.12 18.75
N HIS A 189 -13.87 -37.08 17.63
CA HIS A 189 -12.43 -37.30 17.56
C HIS A 189 -11.67 -35.97 17.74
N TYR A 190 -11.76 -35.38 18.94
CA TYR A 190 -11.25 -34.04 19.24
C TYR A 190 -9.76 -33.84 18.95
N LEU A 191 -8.93 -34.88 19.13
CA LEU A 191 -7.49 -34.79 18.85
C LEU A 191 -7.20 -34.51 17.37
N VAL A 192 -7.96 -35.16 16.47
CA VAL A 192 -7.87 -34.94 15.02
C VAL A 192 -8.38 -33.55 14.66
N VAL A 193 -9.47 -33.09 15.30
CA VAL A 193 -10.00 -31.74 15.13
C VAL A 193 -8.93 -30.68 15.47
N PHE A 194 -8.28 -30.78 16.63
CA PHE A 194 -7.25 -29.82 17.03
C PHE A 194 -6.02 -29.84 16.12
N SER A 195 -5.60 -31.02 15.64
CA SER A 195 -4.50 -31.16 14.67
C SER A 195 -4.83 -30.45 13.34
N SER A 196 -6.04 -30.66 12.82
CA SER A 196 -6.46 -30.02 11.57
C SER A 196 -6.67 -28.51 11.71
N ILE A 197 -7.18 -28.04 12.85
CA ILE A 197 -7.24 -26.60 13.18
C ILE A 197 -5.84 -26.00 13.25
N LEU A 198 -4.91 -26.67 13.93
CA LEU A 198 -3.50 -26.26 13.99
C LEU A 198 -2.91 -26.11 12.59
N CYS A 199 -3.20 -27.05 11.70
CA CYS A 199 -2.72 -26.96 10.33
C CYS A 199 -3.34 -25.77 9.57
N LEU A 200 -4.63 -25.48 9.75
CA LEU A 200 -5.26 -24.29 9.17
C LEU A 200 -4.62 -22.99 9.70
N LEU A 201 -4.36 -22.92 11.01
CA LEU A 201 -3.65 -21.78 11.61
C LEU A 201 -2.24 -21.62 11.03
N THR A 202 -1.51 -22.73 10.80
CA THR A 202 -0.19 -22.65 10.16
C THR A 202 -0.26 -22.16 8.71
N THR A 203 -1.29 -22.54 7.95
CA THR A 203 -1.47 -22.01 6.58
C THR A 203 -1.77 -20.50 6.57
N ALA A 204 -2.35 -19.97 7.64
CA ALA A 204 -2.57 -18.52 7.80
C ALA A 204 -1.29 -17.74 8.15
N LEU A 205 -0.19 -18.40 8.52
CA LEU A 205 1.09 -17.72 8.77
C LEU A 205 1.65 -17.06 7.50
N SER A 206 1.55 -17.71 6.34
CA SER A 206 2.11 -17.19 5.08
C SER A 206 1.54 -15.82 4.66
N PRO A 207 0.20 -15.61 4.58
CA PRO A 207 -0.34 -14.30 4.25
C PRO A 207 -0.04 -13.25 5.33
N LEU A 208 -0.05 -13.64 6.60
CA LEU A 208 0.24 -12.73 7.71
C LEU A 208 1.71 -12.29 7.72
N ALA A 209 2.63 -13.21 7.37
CA ALA A 209 4.05 -12.95 7.22
C ALA A 209 4.32 -11.88 6.15
N SER A 210 3.63 -11.95 5.01
CA SER A 210 3.74 -10.95 3.93
C SER A 210 3.37 -9.53 4.39
N GLY A 211 2.46 -9.40 5.36
CA GLY A 211 2.05 -8.12 5.93
C GLY A 211 2.99 -7.55 7.01
N VAL A 212 4.02 -8.29 7.43
CA VAL A 212 4.93 -7.84 8.52
C VAL A 212 5.82 -6.70 8.06
N LEU A 213 6.24 -6.69 6.80
CA LEU A 213 7.15 -5.69 6.24
C LEU A 213 6.40 -4.71 5.33
N THR A 214 6.60 -3.42 5.54
CA THR A 214 6.03 -2.34 4.71
C THR A 214 7.11 -1.34 4.32
N SER A 215 6.95 -0.62 3.21
CA SER A 215 7.88 0.45 2.84
C SER A 215 7.22 1.79 3.10
N ARG A 216 7.95 2.71 3.71
CA ARG A 216 7.50 4.09 3.90
C ARG A 216 8.59 5.04 3.43
N GLY A 217 8.20 6.08 2.71
CA GLY A 217 9.07 7.22 2.43
C GLY A 217 9.23 8.03 3.70
N VAL A 218 10.46 8.26 4.14
CA VAL A 218 10.77 9.09 5.30
C VAL A 218 11.65 10.23 4.82
N GLY A 219 11.29 11.46 5.21
CA GLY A 219 12.12 12.63 5.00
C GLY A 219 13.33 12.58 5.92
N VAL A 220 14.52 12.46 5.34
CA VAL A 220 15.79 12.45 6.07
C VAL A 220 16.47 13.80 5.87
N ASN A 221 16.80 14.45 6.99
CA ASN A 221 17.56 15.69 6.97
C ASN A 221 19.01 15.38 6.60
N VAL A 222 19.44 15.85 5.43
CA VAL A 222 20.83 15.80 5.00
C VAL A 222 21.57 17.00 5.61
N PRO A 223 22.86 16.88 5.97
CA PRO A 223 23.66 17.99 6.48
C PRO A 223 23.59 19.24 5.59
N ASN A 224 23.75 20.40 6.22
CA ASN A 224 23.60 21.70 5.55
C ASN A 224 24.48 21.78 4.30
N ILE A 225 23.88 22.12 3.16
CA ILE A 225 24.64 22.44 1.94
C ILE A 225 24.72 23.95 1.77
N ARG A 226 25.76 24.41 1.06
CA ARG A 226 25.90 25.81 0.69
C ARG A 226 25.18 26.04 -0.64
N VAL A 227 24.19 26.91 -0.62
CA VAL A 227 23.44 27.36 -1.80
C VAL A 227 23.91 28.77 -2.15
N ALA A 228 24.13 29.04 -3.43
CA ALA A 228 24.47 30.37 -3.90
C ALA A 228 23.17 31.16 -4.14
N SER A 229 22.90 32.16 -3.30
CA SER A 229 21.91 33.19 -3.61
C SER A 229 22.48 34.08 -4.70
N GLN A 230 21.76 34.22 -5.81
CA GLN A 230 22.18 35.03 -6.95
C GLN A 230 21.69 36.48 -6.82
N LYS A 231 20.55 36.68 -6.15
CA LYS A 231 19.94 37.98 -5.97
C LYS A 231 19.69 38.29 -4.50
N SER A 232 19.88 39.55 -4.14
CA SER A 232 19.56 40.08 -2.81
C SER A 232 18.44 41.12 -2.92
N LEU A 233 17.75 41.35 -1.80
CA LEU A 233 16.67 42.34 -1.73
C LEU A 233 17.20 43.76 -1.95
N GLY A 234 16.66 44.47 -2.94
CA GLY A 234 16.96 45.87 -3.24
C GLY A 234 16.45 46.27 -4.62
N MET A 235 16.19 47.56 -4.82
CA MET A 235 15.64 48.09 -6.08
C MET A 235 16.70 48.14 -7.19
N ILE A 236 16.34 47.65 -8.39
CA ILE A 236 17.20 47.73 -9.59
C ILE A 236 17.23 49.18 -10.13
N PRO A 237 18.39 49.69 -10.58
CA PRO A 237 18.51 51.05 -11.12
C PRO A 237 17.70 51.29 -12.42
N ASP A 238 17.50 50.24 -13.22
CA ASP A 238 16.85 50.31 -14.54
C ASP A 238 15.33 50.16 -14.52
N ALA A 239 14.70 50.24 -13.34
CA ALA A 239 13.24 50.15 -13.19
C ALA A 239 12.48 51.16 -14.05
N ASN A 240 13.10 52.30 -14.36
CA ASN A 240 12.52 53.37 -15.18
C ASN A 240 12.39 53.01 -16.67
N THR A 241 13.08 51.97 -17.15
CA THR A 241 12.99 51.52 -18.56
C THR A 241 11.71 50.74 -18.88
N LEU A 242 10.94 50.37 -17.85
CA LEU A 242 9.68 49.63 -17.91
C LEU A 242 9.74 48.25 -18.59
N GLU A 243 10.94 47.73 -18.86
CA GLU A 243 11.11 46.45 -19.54
C GLU A 243 10.59 45.27 -18.70
N THR A 244 10.93 45.25 -17.41
CA THR A 244 10.50 44.23 -16.45
C THR A 244 8.99 44.25 -16.27
N PHE A 245 8.38 45.44 -16.22
CA PHE A 245 6.94 45.63 -16.13
C PHE A 245 6.23 45.11 -17.39
N LEU A 246 6.75 45.43 -18.58
CA LEU A 246 6.20 44.92 -19.83
C LEU A 246 6.29 43.39 -19.92
N ALA A 247 7.43 42.81 -19.53
CA ALA A 247 7.61 41.36 -19.50
C ALA A 247 6.63 40.68 -18.53
N ALA A 248 6.42 41.25 -17.33
CA ALA A 248 5.45 40.76 -16.37
C ALA A 248 4.01 40.85 -16.90
N ALA A 249 3.65 41.94 -17.59
CA ALA A 249 2.33 42.11 -18.20
C ALA A 249 2.08 41.10 -19.35
N GLY A 250 3.12 40.84 -20.15
CA GLY A 250 3.10 39.79 -21.18
C GLY A 250 2.93 38.39 -20.60
N TYR A 251 3.61 38.09 -19.49
CA TYR A 251 3.46 36.83 -18.78
C TYR A 251 2.05 36.66 -18.17
N ALA A 252 1.49 37.71 -17.54
CA ALA A 252 0.11 37.71 -17.05
C ALA A 252 -0.91 37.51 -18.18
N SER A 253 -0.68 38.15 -19.34
CA SER A 253 -1.49 37.97 -20.54
C SER A 253 -1.45 36.53 -21.06
N ALA A 254 -0.27 35.90 -21.07
CA ALA A 254 -0.12 34.51 -21.50
C ALA A 254 -0.77 33.54 -20.49
N ALA A 255 -0.61 33.78 -19.19
CA ALA A 255 -1.21 32.98 -18.12
C ALA A 255 -2.74 33.11 -18.05
N ALA A 256 -3.31 34.20 -18.59
CA ALA A 256 -4.76 34.36 -18.72
C ALA A 256 -5.37 33.45 -19.80
N VAL A 257 -4.60 33.08 -20.83
CA VAL A 257 -5.07 32.26 -21.96
C VAL A 257 -4.66 30.79 -21.81
N GLN A 258 -3.48 30.55 -21.24
CA GLN A 258 -2.93 29.21 -21.04
C GLN A 258 -2.72 28.93 -19.55
N PRO A 259 -2.91 27.68 -19.08
CA PRO A 259 -2.65 27.30 -17.70
C PRO A 259 -1.14 27.21 -17.45
N LEU A 260 -0.47 28.37 -17.45
CA LEU A 260 0.93 28.48 -17.08
C LEU A 260 1.06 28.31 -15.57
N GLY A 261 2.01 27.47 -15.14
CA GLY A 261 2.44 27.44 -13.74
C GLY A 261 3.05 28.79 -13.33
N PRO A 262 3.26 29.04 -12.02
CA PRO A 262 3.80 30.30 -11.52
C PRO A 262 5.17 30.63 -12.15
N ALA A 263 5.50 31.92 -12.21
CA ALA A 263 6.78 32.35 -12.74
C ALA A 263 7.92 31.79 -11.86
N PRO A 264 9.13 31.60 -12.39
CA PRO A 264 10.26 31.16 -11.58
C PRO A 264 10.45 32.07 -10.36
N PHE A 265 10.65 31.45 -9.20
CA PHE A 265 10.81 32.14 -7.91
C PHE A 265 9.60 32.99 -7.46
N THR A 266 8.40 32.74 -7.98
CA THR A 266 7.16 33.31 -7.45
C THR A 266 6.19 32.22 -7.00
N LEU A 267 5.38 32.53 -5.98
CA LEU A 267 4.34 31.64 -5.47
C LEU A 267 3.13 32.47 -5.03
N GLY A 268 2.13 32.57 -5.89
CA GLY A 268 0.96 33.43 -5.64
C GLY A 268 1.36 34.90 -5.56
N SER A 269 1.12 35.53 -4.41
CA SER A 269 1.50 36.92 -4.10
C SER A 269 2.97 37.09 -3.66
N TRP A 270 3.75 36.00 -3.60
CA TRP A 270 5.12 36.04 -3.11
C TRP A 270 6.14 36.04 -4.24
N ALA A 271 7.18 36.84 -4.08
CA ALA A 271 8.38 36.85 -4.90
C ALA A 271 9.60 36.57 -4.01
N VAL A 272 10.44 35.61 -4.40
CA VAL A 272 11.60 35.18 -3.60
C VAL A 272 12.90 35.55 -4.30
N ALA A 273 13.91 35.92 -3.51
CA ALA A 273 15.26 36.10 -4.01
C ALA A 273 15.76 34.83 -4.72
N GLN A 274 16.30 35.01 -5.93
CA GLN A 274 16.78 33.91 -6.75
C GLN A 274 18.02 33.26 -6.16
N PHE A 275 18.07 31.93 -6.20
CA PHE A 275 19.21 31.14 -5.76
C PHE A 275 19.41 29.91 -6.66
N THR A 276 20.64 29.41 -6.69
CA THR A 276 21.00 28.21 -7.45
C THR A 276 21.29 27.07 -6.48
N VAL A 277 20.47 26.03 -6.56
CA VAL A 277 20.70 24.79 -5.81
C VAL A 277 21.69 23.93 -6.59
N PRO A 278 22.79 23.47 -5.98
CA PRO A 278 23.71 22.55 -6.66
C PRO A 278 22.97 21.25 -7.03
N PRO A 279 23.29 20.65 -8.19
CA PRO A 279 22.68 19.40 -8.60
C PRO A 279 22.92 18.32 -7.53
N PRO A 280 21.92 17.47 -7.21
CA PRO A 280 22.03 16.50 -6.14
C PRO A 280 23.17 15.52 -6.44
N SER A 281 24.27 15.61 -5.69
CA SER A 281 25.37 14.66 -5.74
C SER A 281 25.08 13.48 -4.80
N GLY A 282 24.19 12.57 -5.22
CA GLY A 282 23.89 11.34 -4.47
C GLY A 282 22.51 10.73 -4.75
N PRO A 283 22.16 9.60 -4.11
CA PRO A 283 20.83 9.00 -4.20
C PRO A 283 19.79 9.92 -3.52
N GLY A 284 19.07 10.72 -4.33
CA GLY A 284 18.12 11.71 -3.81
C GLY A 284 17.64 12.74 -4.84
N GLN A 285 17.29 12.32 -6.05
CA GLN A 285 16.78 13.24 -7.10
C GLN A 285 15.40 13.84 -6.76
N ASN A 286 14.67 13.25 -5.80
CA ASN A 286 13.33 13.67 -5.38
C ASN A 286 13.37 14.20 -3.94
N GLY A 287 14.09 15.30 -3.71
CA GLY A 287 14.19 15.96 -2.41
C GLY A 287 13.70 17.40 -2.46
N THR A 288 13.37 17.96 -1.29
CA THR A 288 13.04 19.39 -1.14
C THR A 288 14.15 20.07 -0.37
N VAL A 289 14.68 21.17 -0.92
CA VAL A 289 15.67 22.02 -0.28
C VAL A 289 14.97 23.20 0.38
N PHE A 290 15.20 23.39 1.67
CA PHE A 290 14.73 24.52 2.45
C PHE A 290 15.84 25.56 2.56
N VAL A 291 15.70 26.65 1.81
CA VAL A 291 16.67 27.73 1.73
C VAL A 291 16.16 28.94 2.52
N PRO A 292 16.86 29.38 3.59
CA PRO A 292 16.55 30.64 4.23
C PRO A 292 16.93 31.79 3.29
N THR A 293 15.99 32.68 3.00
CA THR A 293 16.17 33.75 2.00
C THR A 293 15.18 34.89 2.27
N THR A 294 15.32 36.00 1.55
CA THR A 294 14.37 37.11 1.62
C THR A 294 13.28 36.95 0.57
N ALA A 295 12.06 37.31 0.92
CA ALA A 295 10.94 37.38 -0.01
C ALA A 295 10.15 38.68 0.15
N ILE A 296 9.40 39.04 -0.89
CA ILE A 296 8.46 40.15 -0.88
C ILE A 296 7.07 39.56 -1.11
N GLN A 297 6.14 39.90 -0.23
CA GLN A 297 4.72 39.66 -0.44
C GLN A 297 4.10 40.90 -1.05
N THR A 298 3.51 40.79 -2.23
CA THR A 298 2.74 41.85 -2.87
C THR A 298 1.25 41.55 -2.76
N GLU A 299 0.52 42.40 -2.06
CA GLU A 299 -0.93 42.37 -1.98
C GLU A 299 -1.50 43.34 -3.00
N SER A 300 -2.45 42.88 -3.82
CA SER A 300 -3.12 43.71 -4.82
C SER A 300 -4.02 44.79 -4.20
N GLY A 301 -4.53 44.53 -2.99
CA GLY A 301 -5.46 45.42 -2.29
C GLY A 301 -6.71 45.75 -3.10
N CYS A 302 -7.21 44.81 -3.92
CA CYS A 302 -8.38 45.03 -4.76
C CYS A 302 -9.70 44.94 -3.98
N GLY A 303 -10.64 45.82 -4.30
CA GLY A 303 -11.99 45.86 -3.76
C GLY A 303 -13.02 46.40 -4.75
N THR A 304 -14.29 46.17 -4.46
CA THR A 304 -15.42 46.78 -5.17
C THR A 304 -15.59 48.26 -4.77
N PRO A 305 -16.17 49.10 -5.63
CA PRO A 305 -16.50 50.49 -5.27
C PRO A 305 -17.51 50.57 -4.11
N ASP A 306 -17.44 51.67 -3.35
CA ASP A 306 -18.38 51.99 -2.28
C ASP A 306 -19.74 52.41 -2.86
N THR A 307 -19.71 53.21 -3.94
CA THR A 307 -20.89 53.57 -4.73
C THR A 307 -20.60 53.41 -6.21
N TYR A 308 -21.60 53.00 -6.96
CA TYR A 308 -21.49 52.78 -8.40
C TYR A 308 -22.77 53.26 -9.09
N SER A 309 -22.63 54.07 -10.13
CA SER A 309 -23.73 54.54 -10.97
C SER A 309 -23.31 54.59 -12.43
N GLY A 310 -24.22 54.21 -13.33
CA GLY A 310 -24.01 54.26 -14.78
C GLY A 310 -25.18 54.98 -15.44
N THR A 311 -24.88 55.93 -16.31
CA THR A 311 -25.88 56.68 -17.09
C THR A 311 -25.51 56.67 -18.56
N GLU A 312 -26.48 56.43 -19.44
CA GLU A 312 -26.29 56.55 -20.89
C GLU A 312 -26.74 57.92 -21.37
N THR A 313 -25.94 58.58 -22.21
CA THR A 313 -26.33 59.81 -22.91
C THR A 313 -25.80 59.76 -24.34
N ASN A 314 -26.70 59.80 -25.32
CA ASN A 314 -26.37 59.79 -26.76
C ASN A 314 -25.43 58.64 -27.18
N GLY A 315 -25.65 57.41 -26.67
CA GLY A 315 -24.82 56.24 -26.99
C GLY A 315 -23.43 56.23 -26.35
N VAL A 316 -23.17 57.17 -25.42
CA VAL A 316 -21.99 57.17 -24.55
C VAL A 316 -22.44 56.80 -23.13
N TRP A 317 -21.88 55.73 -22.61
CA TRP A 317 -22.08 55.27 -21.24
C TRP A 317 -21.07 55.97 -20.33
N SER A 318 -21.56 56.70 -19.34
CA SER A 318 -20.73 57.31 -18.28
C SER A 318 -20.94 56.53 -16.99
N PHE A 319 -19.86 55.99 -16.45
CA PHE A 319 -19.83 55.26 -15.20
C PHE A 319 -19.10 56.09 -14.15
N GLN A 320 -19.78 56.37 -13.04
CA GLN A 320 -19.22 57.07 -11.90
C GLN A 320 -19.18 56.14 -10.70
N ALA A 321 -18.00 55.98 -10.12
CA ALA A 321 -17.79 55.15 -8.93
C ALA A 321 -17.01 55.91 -7.86
N SER A 322 -17.34 55.65 -6.58
CA SER A 322 -16.59 56.18 -5.44
C SER A 322 -15.81 55.07 -4.71
N TRP A 323 -14.58 55.35 -4.31
CA TRP A 323 -13.78 54.44 -3.48
C TRP A 323 -12.94 55.22 -2.47
N SER A 324 -13.12 54.98 -1.17
CA SER A 324 -12.42 55.71 -0.10
C SER A 324 -12.50 57.24 -0.22
N GLY A 325 -13.68 57.74 -0.62
CA GLY A 325 -13.94 59.18 -0.84
C GLY A 325 -13.43 59.74 -2.18
N CYS A 326 -12.82 58.92 -3.04
CA CYS A 326 -12.43 59.29 -4.40
C CYS A 326 -13.51 58.99 -5.41
N ASN A 327 -13.92 59.97 -6.22
CA ASN A 327 -14.84 59.77 -7.33
C ASN A 327 -14.06 59.65 -8.65
N VAL A 328 -14.30 58.56 -9.38
CA VAL A 328 -13.76 58.35 -10.72
C VAL A 328 -14.90 58.24 -11.72
N THR A 329 -14.77 58.93 -12.85
CA THR A 329 -15.73 58.88 -13.96
C THR A 329 -15.03 58.33 -15.19
N ILE A 330 -15.56 57.25 -15.75
CA ILE A 330 -15.08 56.61 -16.96
C ILE A 330 -16.19 56.63 -18.00
N THR A 331 -15.83 56.91 -19.26
CA THR A 331 -16.77 56.88 -20.38
C THR A 331 -16.45 55.72 -21.31
N ALA A 332 -17.47 54.92 -21.64
CA ALA A 332 -17.41 53.88 -22.67
C ALA A 332 -18.35 54.26 -23.82
N THR A 333 -17.92 54.03 -25.05
CA THR A 333 -18.78 54.23 -26.23
C THR A 333 -19.50 52.94 -26.56
N ASP A 334 -20.74 53.02 -27.02
CA ASP A 334 -21.47 51.84 -27.49
C ASP A 334 -20.86 51.33 -28.82
N THR A 335 -19.83 50.49 -28.69
CA THR A 335 -19.23 49.74 -29.77
C THR A 335 -19.71 48.30 -29.73
N ASN A 336 -19.74 47.60 -30.88
CA ASN A 336 -20.12 46.18 -30.97
C ASN A 336 -19.17 45.19 -30.25
N SER A 337 -18.30 45.68 -29.36
CA SER A 337 -17.29 44.92 -28.61
C SER A 337 -17.23 45.38 -27.16
N ASP A 338 -16.89 44.46 -26.25
CA ASP A 338 -16.60 44.80 -24.86
C ASP A 338 -15.38 45.75 -24.79
N GLN A 339 -15.44 46.75 -23.93
CA GLN A 339 -14.36 47.73 -23.72
C GLN A 339 -13.74 47.53 -22.33
N VAL A 340 -12.42 47.67 -22.24
CA VAL A 340 -11.69 47.48 -20.98
C VAL A 340 -10.58 48.51 -20.90
N GLY A 341 -10.25 48.92 -19.69
CA GLY A 341 -9.17 49.86 -19.46
C GLY A 341 -8.76 49.93 -18.00
N VAL A 342 -7.77 50.76 -17.76
CA VAL A 342 -7.21 50.98 -16.44
C VAL A 342 -6.78 52.44 -16.34
N ASP A 343 -7.16 53.08 -15.24
CA ASP A 343 -6.87 54.48 -15.00
C ASP A 343 -6.37 54.67 -13.56
N PRO A 344 -5.47 55.64 -13.30
CA PRO A 344 -5.07 55.98 -11.95
C PRO A 344 -6.24 56.64 -11.20
N VAL A 345 -6.39 56.31 -9.92
CA VAL A 345 -7.34 57.01 -9.05
C VAL A 345 -6.75 58.39 -8.72
N PRO A 346 -7.45 59.50 -9.02
CA PRO A 346 -6.95 60.85 -8.78
C PRO A 346 -6.71 61.10 -7.29
N LEU A 347 -5.91 62.13 -6.98
CA LEU A 347 -5.65 62.56 -5.60
C LEU A 347 -6.94 63.07 -4.96
N CYS A 348 -7.39 62.40 -3.89
CA CYS A 348 -8.55 62.82 -3.11
C CYS A 348 -8.16 63.03 -1.65
N THR A 349 -8.83 63.96 -1.00
CA THR A 349 -8.53 64.46 0.34
C THR A 349 -9.37 63.80 1.45
N GLY A 350 -9.93 62.62 1.21
CA GLY A 350 -10.82 61.92 2.15
C GLY A 350 -10.10 61.03 3.20
N ASP A 351 -10.59 61.09 4.44
CA ASP A 351 -10.39 60.16 5.57
C ASP A 351 -9.02 59.49 5.75
N GLY A 352 -7.96 60.30 5.88
CA GLY A 352 -6.67 59.83 6.42
C GLY A 352 -5.85 58.92 5.49
N VAL A 353 -6.29 58.70 4.25
CA VAL A 353 -5.53 57.96 3.24
C VAL A 353 -4.58 58.92 2.51
N VAL A 354 -3.28 58.84 2.82
CA VAL A 354 -2.25 59.60 2.08
C VAL A 354 -2.03 58.92 0.73
N ILE A 355 -2.77 59.35 -0.29
CA ILE A 355 -2.54 58.94 -1.69
C ILE A 355 -1.25 59.60 -2.16
N SER A 356 -0.33 58.80 -2.72
CA SER A 356 0.96 59.32 -3.19
C SER A 356 0.78 60.34 -4.31
N GLN A 357 1.54 61.43 -4.27
CA GLN A 357 1.55 62.44 -5.33
C GLN A 357 2.14 61.91 -6.64
N PHE A 358 2.94 60.84 -6.56
CA PHE A 358 3.57 60.24 -7.72
C PHE A 358 2.65 59.23 -8.38
N ALA A 359 2.42 59.40 -9.68
CA ALA A 359 1.48 58.59 -10.47
C ALA A 359 1.78 57.08 -10.40
N GLN A 360 3.06 56.70 -10.24
CA GLN A 360 3.48 55.31 -10.11
C GLN A 360 3.11 54.61 -8.79
N PHE A 361 2.73 55.37 -7.76
CA PHE A 361 2.36 54.84 -6.45
C PHE A 361 0.88 55.08 -6.13
N GLN A 362 0.11 55.58 -7.09
CA GLN A 362 -1.33 55.80 -6.94
C GLN A 362 -2.12 54.48 -7.05
N PRO A 363 -3.25 54.36 -6.35
CA PRO A 363 -4.21 53.29 -6.60
C PRO A 363 -4.68 53.32 -8.06
N VAL A 364 -5.09 52.16 -8.57
CA VAL A 364 -5.56 52.01 -9.96
C VAL A 364 -6.98 51.47 -9.96
N VAL A 365 -7.77 51.89 -10.93
CA VAL A 365 -9.09 51.33 -11.19
C VAL A 365 -9.09 50.60 -12.52
N PHE A 366 -9.41 49.31 -12.47
CA PHE A 366 -9.69 48.51 -13.66
C PHE A 366 -11.17 48.61 -13.98
N TRP A 367 -11.52 48.99 -15.19
CA TRP A 367 -12.91 49.12 -15.62
C TRP A 367 -13.19 48.23 -16.81
N PHE A 368 -14.41 47.70 -16.84
CA PHE A 368 -14.88 46.74 -17.83
C PHE A 368 -16.29 47.10 -18.25
N PHE A 369 -16.53 47.20 -19.54
CA PHE A 369 -17.85 47.43 -20.13
C PHE A 369 -18.23 46.22 -20.97
N SER A 370 -19.35 45.59 -20.61
CA SER A 370 -19.92 44.49 -21.40
C SER A 370 -20.97 45.03 -22.36
N ASN A 371 -20.74 44.84 -23.65
CA ASN A 371 -21.66 45.31 -24.69
C ASN A 371 -22.97 44.49 -24.68
N SER A 372 -22.92 43.21 -24.32
CA SER A 372 -24.11 42.35 -24.28
C SER A 372 -25.08 42.71 -23.16
N LEU A 373 -24.56 43.14 -22.00
CA LEU A 373 -25.38 43.58 -20.86
C LEU A 373 -25.64 45.08 -20.83
N LYS A 374 -24.92 45.87 -21.64
CA LYS A 374 -24.89 47.33 -21.55
C LYS A 374 -24.61 47.80 -20.12
N GLN A 375 -23.69 47.11 -19.45
CA GLN A 375 -23.33 47.35 -18.04
C GLN A 375 -21.82 47.43 -17.89
N GLY A 376 -21.38 48.41 -17.12
CA GLY A 376 -20.00 48.54 -16.66
C GLY A 376 -19.78 47.88 -15.30
N ASN A 377 -18.53 47.62 -14.96
CA ASN A 377 -18.10 47.32 -13.60
C ASN A 377 -16.67 47.85 -13.40
N MET A 378 -16.31 48.16 -12.15
CA MET A 378 -15.03 48.74 -11.76
C MET A 378 -14.44 48.00 -10.57
N VAL A 379 -13.13 47.80 -10.58
CA VAL A 379 -12.37 47.19 -9.50
C VAL A 379 -11.23 48.12 -9.12
N PHE A 380 -11.22 48.59 -7.88
CA PHE A 380 -10.20 49.49 -7.34
C PHE A 380 -9.13 48.67 -6.65
N CYS A 381 -7.86 48.90 -6.96
CA CYS A 381 -6.74 48.17 -6.38
C CYS A 381 -5.69 49.13 -5.82
N GLN A 382 -5.30 48.91 -4.56
CA GLN A 382 -4.22 49.62 -3.90
C GLN A 382 -3.11 48.65 -3.50
N PRO A 383 -2.07 48.51 -4.33
CA PRO A 383 -1.02 47.54 -4.10
C PRO A 383 -0.17 47.91 -2.89
N LYS A 384 0.10 46.91 -2.05
CA LYS A 384 0.98 46.99 -0.88
C LYS A 384 2.04 45.91 -0.98
N SER A 385 3.23 46.18 -0.45
CA SER A 385 4.31 45.21 -0.45
C SER A 385 5.01 45.19 0.89
N PHE A 386 5.42 44.00 1.29
CA PHE A 386 6.03 43.74 2.58
C PHE A 386 7.23 42.82 2.38
N ALA A 387 8.37 43.18 2.94
CA ALA A 387 9.58 42.36 2.90
C ALA A 387 9.64 41.43 4.13
N TYR A 388 10.02 40.18 3.90
CA TYR A 388 10.10 39.15 4.93
C TYR A 388 11.39 38.33 4.79
N ASN A 389 11.90 37.87 5.92
CA ASN A 389 12.82 36.73 5.96
C ASN A 389 11.98 35.45 5.94
N VAL A 390 12.23 34.56 4.98
CA VAL A 390 11.46 33.34 4.77
C VAL A 390 12.36 32.11 4.61
N ILE A 391 11.80 30.93 4.81
CA ILE A 391 12.41 29.68 4.37
C ILE A 391 11.59 29.18 3.18
N ALA A 392 12.22 29.19 2.00
CA ALA A 392 11.65 28.72 0.75
C ALA A 392 11.99 27.23 0.54
N GLY A 393 10.96 26.40 0.40
CA GLY A 393 11.07 25.00 0.01
C GLY A 393 11.07 24.90 -1.51
N VAL A 394 12.17 24.39 -2.09
CA VAL A 394 12.31 24.17 -3.53
C VAL A 394 12.45 22.68 -3.80
N ASP A 395 11.64 22.18 -4.73
CA ASP A 395 11.78 20.82 -5.20
C ASP A 395 13.00 20.70 -6.12
N LEU A 396 13.88 19.74 -5.83
CA LEU A 396 15.10 19.51 -6.62
C LEU A 396 14.81 19.06 -8.05
N SER A 397 13.68 18.37 -8.28
CA SER A 397 13.36 17.81 -9.59
C SER A 397 12.83 18.86 -10.56
N SER A 398 11.96 19.74 -10.09
CA SER A 398 11.32 20.80 -10.89
C SER A 398 12.02 22.16 -10.77
N SER A 399 12.89 22.35 -9.77
CA SER A 399 13.46 23.65 -9.38
C SER A 399 12.38 24.72 -9.08
N GLN A 400 11.15 24.31 -8.77
CA GLN A 400 10.05 25.22 -8.41
C GLN A 400 9.91 25.35 -6.90
N ILE A 401 9.42 26.51 -6.46
CA ILE A 401 9.08 26.76 -5.06
C ILE A 401 7.78 26.02 -4.75
N THR A 402 7.82 25.13 -3.77
CA THR A 402 6.67 24.31 -3.33
C THR A 402 6.07 24.80 -2.02
N ALA A 403 6.88 25.40 -1.14
CA ALA A 403 6.44 25.88 0.16
C ALA A 403 7.18 27.16 0.55
N MET A 404 6.53 27.99 1.36
CA MET A 404 7.13 29.18 1.95
C MET A 404 6.69 29.31 3.40
N THR A 405 7.64 29.59 4.28
CA THR A 405 7.38 29.82 5.71
C THR A 405 8.02 31.12 6.12
N VAL A 406 7.24 32.00 6.75
CA VAL A 406 7.73 33.30 7.24
C VAL A 406 8.50 33.07 8.53
N VAL A 407 9.72 33.61 8.59
CA VAL A 407 10.57 33.60 9.79
C VAL A 407 10.32 34.87 10.60
N ASP A 408 10.50 36.03 9.96
CA ASP A 408 10.30 37.34 10.58
C ASP A 408 10.15 38.46 9.52
N GLN A 409 9.77 39.65 9.99
CA GLN A 409 9.63 40.89 9.19
C GLN A 409 10.83 41.84 9.33
N ASN A 410 11.86 41.47 10.09
CA ASN A 410 12.98 42.34 10.43
C ASN A 410 14.04 42.32 9.34
N VAL A 411 13.67 42.81 8.15
CA VAL A 411 14.57 42.89 7.02
C VAL A 411 15.43 44.15 7.12
N ALA A 412 16.74 44.03 6.88
CA ALA A 412 17.65 45.17 6.92
C ALA A 412 17.20 46.29 5.97
N SER A 413 17.35 47.54 6.40
CA SER A 413 17.02 48.71 5.58
C SER A 413 17.87 48.74 4.31
N ASN A 414 17.22 48.85 3.15
CA ASN A 414 17.85 48.95 1.83
C ASN A 414 17.12 50.00 0.98
N ASN A 415 17.51 50.15 -0.29
CA ASN A 415 16.91 51.15 -1.20
C ASN A 415 15.40 50.96 -1.48
N PHE A 416 14.83 49.82 -1.07
CA PHE A 416 13.40 49.52 -1.14
C PHE A 416 12.71 49.69 0.22
N THR A 417 13.21 49.05 1.29
CA THR A 417 12.60 49.11 2.63
C THR A 417 12.86 50.44 3.35
N GLY A 418 13.91 51.17 2.96
CA GLY A 418 14.25 52.51 3.45
C GLY A 418 14.21 53.56 2.33
N PRO A 419 14.79 54.75 2.56
CA PRO A 419 14.82 55.81 1.55
C PRO A 419 15.48 55.34 0.24
N PRO A 420 14.98 55.78 -0.94
CA PRO A 420 13.98 56.83 -1.14
C PRO A 420 12.52 56.34 -1.15
N THR A 421 12.27 55.03 -1.26
CA THR A 421 10.92 54.51 -1.50
C THR A 421 10.16 54.13 -0.23
N ASN A 422 10.84 53.89 0.90
CA ASN A 422 10.25 53.60 2.20
C ASN A 422 9.15 52.51 2.14
N GLY A 423 9.33 51.49 1.30
CA GLY A 423 8.38 50.40 1.10
C GLY A 423 7.17 50.73 0.23
N GLN A 424 7.16 51.86 -0.48
CA GLN A 424 6.10 52.15 -1.46
C GLN A 424 6.19 51.20 -2.67
N THR A 425 5.04 50.64 -3.05
CA THR A 425 4.94 49.65 -4.14
C THR A 425 4.52 50.34 -5.42
N TYR A 426 5.22 50.07 -6.52
CA TYR A 426 4.73 50.45 -7.85
C TYR A 426 3.36 49.85 -8.13
N ASN A 427 2.42 50.64 -8.65
CA ASN A 427 1.17 50.12 -9.19
C ASN A 427 1.37 49.32 -10.49
N GLY A 428 2.51 49.54 -11.15
CA GLY A 428 2.95 48.82 -12.34
C GLY A 428 2.13 49.10 -13.59
N VAL A 429 1.26 50.13 -13.58
CA VAL A 429 0.38 50.46 -14.71
C VAL A 429 0.55 51.91 -15.13
N GLN A 430 0.65 52.82 -14.17
CA GLN A 430 0.86 54.23 -14.42
C GLN A 430 2.30 54.59 -14.05
N PHE A 431 2.94 55.42 -14.86
CA PHE A 431 4.34 55.82 -14.66
C PHE A 431 4.49 57.32 -14.94
N ASP A 432 5.46 57.97 -14.29
CA ASP A 432 5.87 59.31 -14.68
C ASP A 432 6.71 59.25 -15.97
N LEU A 433 6.15 59.77 -17.06
CA LEU A 433 6.74 59.74 -18.40
C LEU A 433 7.29 61.11 -18.84
N SER A 434 7.37 62.08 -17.94
CA SER A 434 7.77 63.47 -18.24
C SER A 434 9.16 63.54 -18.90
N ALA A 435 10.12 62.74 -18.42
CA ALA A 435 11.48 62.66 -18.94
C ALA A 435 11.76 61.38 -19.76
N ALA A 436 10.74 60.59 -20.08
CA ALA A 436 10.89 59.28 -20.73
C ALA A 436 11.05 59.39 -22.25
N ASP A 437 11.87 58.50 -22.83
CA ASP A 437 12.05 58.36 -24.27
C ASP A 437 10.83 57.72 -24.95
N ALA A 438 10.81 57.75 -26.29
CA ALA A 438 9.67 57.24 -27.07
C ALA A 438 9.42 55.74 -26.83
N VAL A 439 10.47 54.94 -26.58
CA VAL A 439 10.33 53.50 -26.34
C VAL A 439 9.71 53.25 -24.98
N THR A 440 10.15 53.94 -23.93
CA THR A 440 9.55 53.83 -22.59
C THR A 440 8.08 54.27 -22.60
N LYS A 441 7.73 55.33 -23.32
CA LYS A 441 6.32 55.74 -23.51
C LYS A 441 5.47 54.67 -24.20
N ALA A 442 6.01 54.03 -25.24
CA ALA A 442 5.33 52.92 -25.92
C ALA A 442 5.17 51.69 -25.00
N ARG A 443 6.19 51.38 -24.18
CA ARG A 443 6.13 50.31 -23.17
C ARG A 443 5.05 50.57 -22.12
N ALA A 444 4.97 51.81 -21.61
CA ALA A 444 3.92 52.21 -20.67
C ALA A 444 2.51 52.00 -21.26
N LEU A 445 2.27 52.46 -22.49
CA LEU A 445 0.98 52.28 -23.17
C LEU A 445 0.65 50.78 -23.40
N ALA A 446 1.67 49.98 -23.73
CA ALA A 446 1.50 48.54 -23.88
C ALA A 446 1.13 47.85 -22.55
N ILE A 447 1.73 48.27 -21.43
CA ILE A 447 1.37 47.76 -20.10
C ILE A 447 -0.07 48.13 -19.74
N GLN A 448 -0.46 49.38 -19.97
CA GLN A 448 -1.80 49.90 -19.69
C GLN A 448 -2.89 49.19 -20.49
N SER A 449 -2.60 48.72 -21.69
CA SER A 449 -3.58 47.96 -22.50
C SER A 449 -3.53 46.46 -22.25
N SER A 450 -2.35 45.88 -22.03
CA SER A 450 -2.18 44.42 -21.90
C SER A 450 -2.74 43.84 -20.61
N LEU A 451 -2.59 44.53 -19.47
CA LEU A 451 -3.07 44.04 -18.19
C LEU A 451 -4.60 43.98 -18.07
N PRO A 452 -5.38 45.04 -18.36
CA PRO A 452 -6.84 44.94 -18.37
C PRO A 452 -7.35 43.94 -19.41
N ASP A 453 -6.69 43.82 -20.56
CA ASP A 453 -7.02 42.80 -21.56
C ASP A 453 -6.71 41.36 -21.07
N ALA A 454 -5.63 41.15 -20.30
CA ALA A 454 -5.35 39.88 -19.66
C ALA A 454 -6.47 39.49 -18.68
N ILE A 455 -6.90 40.43 -17.83
CA ILE A 455 -8.02 40.23 -16.90
C ILE A 455 -9.31 39.92 -17.66
N ALA A 456 -9.59 40.67 -18.73
CA ALA A 456 -10.77 40.48 -19.57
C ALA A 456 -10.77 39.10 -20.26
N ARG A 457 -9.61 38.66 -20.76
CA ARG A 457 -9.46 37.33 -21.36
C ARG A 457 -9.67 36.22 -20.33
N ALA A 458 -9.07 36.35 -19.14
CA ALA A 458 -9.31 35.41 -18.04
C ALA A 458 -10.80 35.36 -17.67
N ALA A 459 -11.47 36.52 -17.59
CA ALA A 459 -12.89 36.64 -17.33
C ALA A 459 -13.76 35.98 -18.42
N ARG A 460 -13.41 36.12 -19.70
CA ARG A 460 -14.13 35.46 -20.81
C ARG A 460 -13.99 33.94 -20.80
N THR A 461 -12.85 33.41 -20.33
CA THR A 461 -12.63 31.96 -20.19
C THR A 461 -13.30 31.35 -18.96
N ALA A 462 -13.72 32.16 -17.99
CA ALA A 462 -14.42 31.69 -16.80
C ALA A 462 -15.86 31.25 -17.12
N SER A 463 -16.43 30.40 -16.26
CA SER A 463 -17.83 29.95 -16.39
C SER A 463 -18.79 31.13 -16.36
N GLY A 464 -19.55 31.32 -17.45
CA GLY A 464 -20.49 32.45 -17.61
C GLY A 464 -19.92 33.66 -18.38
N GLY A 465 -18.62 33.64 -18.74
CA GLY A 465 -17.97 34.71 -19.47
C GLY A 465 -17.95 36.05 -18.72
N LEU A 466 -17.52 37.11 -19.40
CA LEU A 466 -17.41 38.44 -18.80
C LEU A 466 -18.76 38.97 -18.28
N ALA A 467 -19.83 38.79 -19.05
CA ALA A 467 -21.19 39.18 -18.66
C ALA A 467 -21.69 38.44 -17.42
N GLY A 468 -21.43 37.13 -17.32
CA GLY A 468 -21.78 36.34 -16.14
C GLY A 468 -21.03 36.80 -14.90
N LEU A 469 -19.74 37.13 -15.02
CA LEU A 469 -18.94 37.61 -13.87
C LEU A 469 -19.35 39.02 -13.41
N ILE A 470 -19.78 39.89 -14.32
CA ILE A 470 -20.30 41.22 -13.98
C ILE A 470 -21.62 41.11 -13.21
N SER A 471 -22.52 40.21 -13.62
CA SER A 471 -23.83 40.05 -12.99
C SER A 471 -23.81 39.23 -11.68
N THR A 472 -22.78 38.40 -11.48
CA THR A 472 -22.66 37.56 -10.27
C THR A 472 -22.29 38.38 -9.04
N ASN A 473 -23.13 38.36 -8.00
CA ASN A 473 -22.87 38.98 -6.69
C ASN A 473 -22.32 40.42 -6.79
N SER A 474 -22.92 41.24 -7.67
CA SER A 474 -22.50 42.63 -7.89
C SER A 474 -21.05 42.82 -8.36
N GLY A 475 -20.48 41.83 -9.06
CA GLY A 475 -19.12 41.91 -9.61
C GLY A 475 -18.03 41.17 -8.83
N GLN A 476 -18.38 40.40 -7.80
CA GLN A 476 -17.39 39.68 -7.00
C GLN A 476 -16.54 38.71 -7.84
N GLY A 477 -17.14 38.04 -8.83
CA GLY A 477 -16.40 37.15 -9.72
C GLY A 477 -15.34 37.88 -10.53
N LEU A 478 -15.61 39.13 -10.92
CA LEU A 478 -14.65 39.98 -11.63
C LEU A 478 -13.55 40.47 -10.68
N LEU A 479 -13.88 40.78 -9.43
CA LEU A 479 -12.90 41.11 -8.39
C LEU A 479 -11.93 39.95 -8.16
N ASP A 480 -12.41 38.70 -8.07
CA ASP A 480 -11.57 37.53 -7.84
C ASP A 480 -10.58 37.29 -9.00
N VAL A 481 -11.06 37.41 -10.25
CA VAL A 481 -10.21 37.28 -11.45
C VAL A 481 -9.20 38.41 -11.54
N THR A 482 -9.62 39.65 -11.25
CA THR A 482 -8.73 40.83 -11.21
C THR A 482 -7.66 40.65 -10.14
N ASN A 483 -8.05 40.27 -8.92
CA ASN A 483 -7.16 40.05 -7.80
C ASN A 483 -6.12 38.96 -8.13
N ARG A 484 -6.55 37.83 -8.71
CA ARG A 484 -5.63 36.75 -9.11
C ARG A 484 -4.61 37.22 -10.16
N THR A 485 -5.09 37.84 -11.23
CA THR A 485 -4.25 38.23 -12.38
C THR A 485 -3.30 39.37 -11.99
N TYR A 486 -3.81 40.35 -11.26
CA TYR A 486 -3.02 41.49 -10.81
C TYR A 486 -2.01 41.11 -9.73
N SER A 487 -2.36 40.21 -8.79
CA SER A 487 -1.39 39.69 -7.82
C SER A 487 -0.26 38.92 -8.49
N GLN A 488 -0.55 38.11 -9.51
CA GLN A 488 0.47 37.39 -10.29
C GLN A 488 1.38 38.35 -11.05
N PHE A 489 0.81 39.41 -11.64
CA PHE A 489 1.57 40.49 -12.27
C PHE A 489 2.49 41.19 -11.26
N LEU A 490 1.96 41.65 -10.12
CA LEU A 490 2.72 42.34 -9.08
C LEU A 490 3.83 41.47 -8.49
N ALA A 491 3.59 40.18 -8.25
CA ALA A 491 4.62 39.25 -7.76
C ALA A 491 5.74 39.08 -8.80
N THR A 492 5.40 39.02 -10.09
CA THR A 492 6.39 38.91 -11.17
C THR A 492 7.20 40.20 -11.32
N VAL A 493 6.56 41.36 -11.19
CA VAL A 493 7.23 42.67 -11.12
C VAL A 493 8.15 42.75 -9.90
N ALA A 494 7.68 42.29 -8.74
CA ALA A 494 8.45 42.32 -7.51
C ALA A 494 9.72 41.47 -7.60
N GLN A 495 9.64 40.27 -8.20
CA GLN A 495 10.81 39.44 -8.44
C GLN A 495 11.86 40.19 -9.28
N THR A 496 11.41 40.83 -10.35
CA THR A 496 12.30 41.39 -11.36
C THR A 496 12.80 42.79 -11.00
N THR A 497 12.11 43.54 -10.13
CA THR A 497 12.41 44.96 -9.85
C THR A 497 13.02 45.17 -8.47
N TYR A 498 12.64 44.37 -7.48
CA TYR A 498 13.07 44.54 -6.08
C TYR A 498 14.16 43.54 -5.65
N PHE A 499 14.76 42.84 -6.60
CA PHE A 499 15.91 41.98 -6.35
C PHE A 499 17.03 42.27 -7.34
N PHE A 500 18.19 42.68 -6.83
CA PHE A 500 19.38 42.99 -7.62
C PHE A 500 20.41 41.86 -7.53
N ASP A 501 21.32 41.80 -8.50
CA ASP A 501 22.34 40.76 -8.56
C ASP A 501 23.38 40.96 -7.45
N ASN A 502 23.47 39.98 -6.55
CA ASN A 502 24.44 39.94 -5.47
C ASN A 502 24.64 38.50 -5.03
N GLN A 503 25.85 37.98 -5.26
CA GLN A 503 26.16 36.59 -4.99
C GLN A 503 26.58 36.38 -3.54
N VAL A 504 25.70 35.76 -2.75
CA VAL A 504 25.95 35.44 -1.35
C VAL A 504 25.75 33.94 -1.13
N THR A 505 26.64 33.31 -0.36
CA THR A 505 26.46 31.89 0.00
C THR A 505 25.61 31.77 1.26
N ILE A 506 24.57 30.93 1.18
CA ILE A 506 23.61 30.71 2.25
C ILE A 506 23.62 29.22 2.62
N ASN A 507 23.57 28.92 3.92
CA ASN A 507 23.42 27.55 4.40
C ASN A 507 21.95 27.12 4.31
N SER A 508 21.67 26.03 3.59
CA SER A 508 20.32 25.47 3.45
C SER A 508 20.24 24.05 4.00
N LYS A 509 19.02 23.59 4.28
CA LYS A 509 18.73 22.22 4.73
C LYS A 509 18.09 21.45 3.60
N ILE A 510 18.54 20.22 3.32
CA ILE A 510 17.86 19.34 2.36
C ILE A 510 17.09 18.26 3.13
N VAL A 511 15.84 18.06 2.75
CA VAL A 511 15.06 16.90 3.15
C VAL A 511 14.99 15.97 1.95
N ASN A 512 15.66 14.82 2.05
CA ASN A 512 15.62 13.78 1.04
C ASN A 512 14.57 12.73 1.39
N TRP A 513 13.82 12.24 0.41
CA TRP A 513 12.85 11.18 0.62
C TRP A 513 13.51 9.81 0.40
N GLU A 514 13.82 9.12 1.49
CA GLU A 514 14.37 7.76 1.43
C GLU A 514 13.28 6.72 1.66
N ILE A 515 13.25 5.68 0.82
CA ILE A 515 12.40 4.51 1.04
C ILE A 515 13.05 3.65 2.11
N ARG A 516 12.40 3.54 3.27
CA ARG A 516 12.84 2.68 4.38
C ARG A 516 11.89 1.50 4.54
N LEU A 517 12.44 0.37 4.96
CA LEU A 517 11.65 -0.82 5.32
C LEU A 517 11.23 -0.72 6.78
N TRP A 518 9.94 -0.89 7.04
CA TRP A 518 9.33 -0.79 8.35
C TRP A 518 8.67 -2.11 8.72
N VAL A 519 8.77 -2.47 9.99
CA VAL A 519 7.99 -3.57 10.56
C VAL A 519 6.64 -3.02 11.00
N TYR A 520 5.54 -3.54 10.44
CA TYR A 520 4.21 -3.06 10.78
C TYR A 520 3.77 -3.61 12.16
N PRO A 521 3.45 -2.75 13.15
CA PRO A 521 3.25 -3.21 14.53
C PRO A 521 2.11 -4.22 14.67
N ILE A 522 0.95 -3.95 14.07
CA ILE A 522 -0.23 -4.81 14.21
C ILE A 522 0.02 -6.19 13.57
N ALA A 523 0.59 -6.22 12.36
CA ALA A 523 0.93 -7.48 11.71
C ALA A 523 2.03 -8.24 12.48
N ALA A 524 3.04 -7.56 13.01
CA ALA A 524 4.08 -8.17 13.83
C ALA A 524 3.52 -8.79 15.13
N HIS A 525 2.66 -8.08 15.86
CA HIS A 525 2.01 -8.61 17.06
C HIS A 525 1.07 -9.77 16.73
N ALA A 526 0.27 -9.67 15.67
CA ALA A 526 -0.61 -10.76 15.23
C ALA A 526 0.20 -12.00 14.80
N PHE A 527 1.27 -11.81 14.03
CA PHE A 527 2.14 -12.90 13.57
C PHE A 527 2.84 -13.61 14.72
N THR A 528 3.39 -12.84 15.67
CA THR A 528 4.06 -13.39 16.85
C THR A 528 3.07 -14.08 17.80
N GLY A 529 1.89 -13.50 18.03
CA GLY A 529 0.80 -14.14 18.78
C GLY A 529 0.35 -15.45 18.15
N LEU A 530 0.22 -15.49 16.82
CA LEU A 530 -0.15 -16.71 16.09
C LEU A 530 0.93 -17.78 16.18
N LEU A 531 2.22 -17.43 16.05
CA LEU A 531 3.33 -18.38 16.24
C LEU A 531 3.35 -19.00 17.65
N VAL A 532 3.15 -18.18 18.69
CA VAL A 532 3.11 -18.65 20.08
C VAL A 532 1.88 -19.54 20.31
N LEU A 533 0.72 -19.17 19.77
CA LEU A 533 -0.49 -19.98 19.83
C LEU A 533 -0.29 -21.34 19.15
N ILE A 534 0.25 -21.37 17.94
CA ILE A 534 0.56 -22.61 17.21
C ILE A 534 1.58 -23.45 17.99
N ALA A 535 2.63 -22.84 18.54
CA ALA A 535 3.61 -23.53 19.38
C ALA A 535 2.93 -24.23 20.58
N SER A 536 2.09 -23.50 21.32
CA SER A 536 1.37 -24.05 22.48
C SER A 536 0.39 -25.16 22.09
N LEU A 537 -0.44 -24.96 21.06
CA LEU A 537 -1.42 -25.94 20.60
C LEU A 537 -0.72 -27.20 20.06
N SER A 538 0.39 -27.03 19.34
CA SER A 538 1.20 -28.14 18.87
C SER A 538 1.74 -28.97 20.04
N ALA A 539 2.27 -28.33 21.09
CA ALA A 539 2.77 -29.03 22.27
C ALA A 539 1.65 -29.82 22.97
N ILE A 540 0.46 -29.21 23.14
CA ILE A 540 -0.71 -29.83 23.76
C ILE A 540 -1.19 -31.04 22.96
N VAL A 541 -1.43 -30.86 21.65
CA VAL A 541 -1.90 -31.95 20.76
C VAL A 541 -0.92 -33.11 20.76
N HIS A 542 0.37 -32.84 20.65
CA HIS A 542 1.39 -33.88 20.65
C HIS A 542 1.56 -34.55 22.00
N TYR A 543 1.40 -33.84 23.11
CA TYR A 543 1.42 -34.43 24.44
C TYR A 543 0.27 -35.44 24.62
N PHE A 544 -0.97 -35.03 24.30
CA PHE A 544 -2.12 -35.92 24.36
C PHE A 544 -1.99 -37.08 23.39
N HIS A 545 -1.48 -36.83 22.18
CA HIS A 545 -1.30 -37.88 21.20
C HIS A 545 -0.18 -38.85 21.59
N ALA A 546 0.92 -38.37 22.16
CA ALA A 546 1.98 -39.21 22.69
C ALA A 546 1.44 -40.14 23.79
N ARG A 547 0.55 -39.64 24.65
CA ARG A 547 -0.14 -40.44 25.67
C ARG A 547 -1.07 -41.48 25.04
N ALA A 548 -1.90 -41.08 24.07
CA ALA A 548 -2.83 -41.98 23.38
C ALA A 548 -2.12 -43.08 22.59
N ARG A 549 -0.92 -42.81 22.05
CA ARG A 549 -0.11 -43.78 21.31
C ARG A 549 0.68 -44.74 22.19
N LYS A 550 0.82 -44.52 23.50
CA LYS A 550 1.66 -45.38 24.36
C LYS A 550 1.26 -46.86 24.27
N ASP A 551 -0.02 -47.13 24.03
CA ASP A 551 -0.58 -48.48 23.99
C ASP A 551 -0.71 -49.05 22.56
N VAL A 552 -0.30 -48.30 21.54
CA VAL A 552 -0.37 -48.72 20.14
C VAL A 552 0.95 -49.35 19.71
N TYR A 553 0.92 -50.67 19.54
CA TYR A 553 2.04 -51.45 19.00
C TYR A 553 1.56 -52.14 17.71
N MET A 554 2.33 -51.95 16.65
CA MET A 554 2.05 -52.53 15.34
C MET A 554 3.27 -53.35 14.93
N SER A 555 3.04 -54.53 14.34
CA SER A 555 4.10 -55.43 13.86
C SER A 555 4.82 -54.89 12.62
N ALA A 556 4.16 -54.02 11.84
CA ALA A 556 4.66 -53.44 10.61
C ALA A 556 4.18 -51.98 10.45
N ASP A 557 4.79 -51.25 9.49
CA ASP A 557 4.40 -49.86 9.21
C ASP A 557 3.03 -49.81 8.51
N PRO A 558 2.01 -49.16 9.14
CA PRO A 558 0.66 -49.08 8.60
C PRO A 558 0.55 -48.30 7.28
N SER A 559 1.59 -47.53 6.91
CA SER A 559 1.62 -46.81 5.64
C SER A 559 1.92 -47.72 4.43
N THR A 560 2.32 -48.97 4.66
CA THR A 560 2.65 -49.92 3.59
C THR A 560 1.54 -50.95 3.41
N VAL A 561 1.25 -51.33 2.16
CA VAL A 561 0.27 -52.38 1.85
C VAL A 561 0.65 -53.70 2.52
N ALA A 562 1.94 -54.07 2.47
CA ALA A 562 2.45 -55.25 3.16
C ALA A 562 2.24 -55.19 4.68
N GLY A 563 2.39 -54.01 5.28
CA GLY A 563 2.13 -53.81 6.71
C GLY A 563 0.67 -54.04 7.08
N VAL A 564 -0.26 -53.49 6.30
CA VAL A 564 -1.69 -53.72 6.51
C VAL A 564 -2.05 -55.20 6.31
N VAL A 565 -1.55 -55.84 5.23
CA VAL A 565 -1.80 -57.26 4.96
C VAL A 565 -1.28 -58.15 6.09
N THR A 566 -0.08 -57.90 6.61
CA THR A 566 0.48 -58.71 7.72
C THR A 566 -0.26 -58.50 9.04
N MET A 567 -0.85 -57.33 9.26
CA MET A 567 -1.68 -57.06 10.45
C MET A 567 -3.05 -57.69 10.39
N THR A 568 -3.52 -58.08 9.21
CA THR A 568 -4.88 -58.62 9.03
C THR A 568 -4.88 -60.08 8.56
N SER A 569 -3.79 -60.62 7.99
CA SER A 569 -3.75 -61.90 7.25
C SER A 569 -4.35 -63.13 7.94
N GLU A 570 -4.27 -63.22 9.27
CA GLU A 570 -4.78 -64.37 10.04
C GLU A 570 -6.19 -64.16 10.63
N SER A 571 -6.77 -62.99 10.42
CA SER A 571 -8.07 -62.63 11.00
C SER A 571 -9.23 -63.22 10.19
N GLN A 572 -10.24 -63.76 10.88
CA GLN A 572 -11.33 -64.46 10.20
C GLN A 572 -12.26 -63.50 9.45
N TRP A 573 -12.36 -62.25 9.90
CA TRP A 573 -13.18 -61.22 9.25
C TRP A 573 -12.75 -60.89 7.82
N ILE A 574 -11.49 -61.09 7.43
CA ILE A 574 -11.05 -60.90 6.03
C ILE A 574 -11.81 -61.81 5.08
N LYS A 575 -12.14 -63.04 5.50
CA LYS A 575 -12.80 -64.04 4.63
C LYS A 575 -14.19 -63.60 4.17
N ILE A 576 -14.76 -62.59 4.84
CA ILE A 576 -16.07 -62.00 4.52
C ILE A 576 -15.95 -61.01 3.35
N LEU A 577 -14.77 -60.40 3.17
CA LEU A 577 -14.50 -59.48 2.07
C LEU A 577 -14.16 -60.26 0.80
N GLN A 578 -14.71 -59.81 -0.33
CA GLN A 578 -14.48 -60.40 -1.64
C GLN A 578 -13.67 -59.44 -2.51
N ALA A 579 -12.86 -59.99 -3.41
CA ALA A 579 -12.16 -59.20 -4.40
C ALA A 579 -13.19 -58.48 -5.29
N GLY A 580 -13.10 -57.15 -5.38
CA GLY A 580 -14.03 -56.31 -6.14
C GLY A 580 -15.16 -55.67 -5.34
N ASP A 581 -15.22 -55.87 -4.01
CA ASP A 581 -16.16 -55.12 -3.17
C ASP A 581 -15.88 -53.60 -3.23
N ASP A 582 -16.93 -52.80 -3.39
CA ASP A 582 -16.86 -51.33 -3.31
C ASP A 582 -16.97 -50.84 -1.86
N ASP A 583 -16.62 -49.57 -1.59
CA ASP A 583 -16.62 -49.00 -0.23
C ASP A 583 -17.97 -49.21 0.50
N LYS A 584 -19.09 -49.23 -0.25
CA LYS A 584 -20.43 -49.47 0.30
C LYS A 584 -20.66 -50.94 0.65
N ALA A 585 -20.28 -51.87 -0.21
CA ALA A 585 -20.36 -53.31 0.08
C ALA A 585 -19.45 -53.67 1.26
N ILE A 586 -18.24 -53.11 1.33
CA ILE A 586 -17.33 -53.29 2.47
C ILE A 586 -17.99 -52.76 3.75
N ALA A 587 -18.58 -51.55 3.71
CA ALA A 587 -19.24 -50.98 4.88
C ALA A 587 -20.43 -51.83 5.36
N GLN A 588 -21.25 -52.34 4.44
CA GLN A 588 -22.39 -53.21 4.77
C GLN A 588 -21.95 -54.55 5.35
N LYS A 589 -20.91 -55.18 4.80
CA LYS A 589 -20.38 -56.47 5.28
C LYS A 589 -19.73 -56.37 6.66
N LEU A 590 -19.13 -55.22 6.98
CA LEU A 590 -18.52 -54.95 8.28
C LEU A 590 -19.48 -54.29 9.27
N ALA A 591 -20.71 -53.95 8.86
CA ALA A 591 -21.71 -53.33 9.72
C ALA A 591 -22.06 -54.22 10.93
N GLY A 592 -22.22 -53.58 12.10
CA GLY A 592 -22.55 -54.27 13.36
C GLY A 592 -21.38 -55.04 14.01
N ARG A 593 -20.23 -55.16 13.35
CA ARG A 593 -19.03 -55.77 13.94
C ARG A 593 -18.18 -54.75 14.69
N ARG A 594 -17.49 -55.22 15.73
CA ARG A 594 -16.52 -54.45 16.49
C ARG A 594 -15.12 -55.01 16.27
N PHE A 595 -14.11 -54.17 16.35
CA PHE A 595 -12.73 -54.50 16.04
C PHE A 595 -11.78 -53.99 17.13
N GLY A 596 -10.67 -54.71 17.30
CA GLY A 596 -9.58 -54.32 18.18
C GLY A 596 -8.25 -54.93 17.75
N ILE A 597 -7.16 -54.52 18.39
CA ILE A 597 -5.83 -55.12 18.19
C ILE A 597 -5.60 -56.16 19.29
N SER A 598 -5.38 -57.43 18.91
CA SER A 598 -5.03 -58.48 19.89
C SER A 598 -3.65 -58.22 20.49
N ARG A 599 -3.53 -58.29 21.82
CA ARG A 599 -2.25 -58.08 22.53
C ARG A 599 -1.28 -59.26 22.38
N ARG A 600 -1.75 -60.41 21.90
CA ARG A 600 -0.94 -61.63 21.74
C ARG A 600 -0.25 -61.69 20.38
N THR A 601 -0.99 -61.39 19.32
CA THR A 601 -0.53 -61.51 17.93
C THR A 601 -0.24 -60.16 17.27
N TRP A 602 -0.71 -59.05 17.87
CA TRP A 602 -0.64 -57.69 17.33
C TRP A 602 -1.36 -57.53 15.99
N GLN A 603 -2.38 -58.36 15.76
CA GLN A 603 -3.23 -58.35 14.57
C GLN A 603 -4.58 -57.69 14.87
N ILE A 604 -5.25 -57.22 13.81
CA ILE A 604 -6.60 -56.65 13.88
C ILE A 604 -7.61 -57.79 13.87
N VAL A 605 -8.39 -57.91 14.93
CA VAL A 605 -9.31 -59.00 15.20
C VAL A 605 -10.73 -58.45 15.38
N ALA A 606 -11.75 -59.18 14.93
CA ALA A 606 -13.15 -58.84 15.18
C ALA A 606 -13.63 -59.39 16.53
N ASP A 607 -14.46 -58.62 17.24
CA ASP A 607 -15.05 -58.97 18.52
C ASP A 607 -15.92 -60.24 18.35
N GLY A 608 -15.61 -61.29 19.12
CA GLY A 608 -16.24 -62.62 18.99
C GLY A 608 -15.38 -63.67 18.26
N GLU A 609 -14.29 -63.29 17.60
CA GLU A 609 -13.19 -64.23 17.33
C GLU A 609 -12.54 -64.56 18.69
N GLU A 610 -12.45 -65.83 19.09
CA GLU A 610 -12.00 -66.27 20.44
C GLU A 610 -10.61 -65.68 20.80
N GLU A 611 -10.58 -64.50 21.39
CA GLU A 611 -9.54 -64.10 22.32
C GLU A 611 -9.98 -64.62 23.69
N ARG A 612 -9.83 -65.92 23.93
CA ARG A 612 -10.14 -66.51 25.25
C ARG A 612 -9.41 -65.70 26.31
N ALA A 613 -10.19 -64.98 27.11
CA ALA A 613 -9.72 -64.26 28.27
C ALA A 613 -8.85 -65.20 29.11
N TYR A 614 -7.63 -64.78 29.42
CA TYR A 614 -6.87 -65.44 30.48
C TYR A 614 -7.39 -64.91 31.84
N PRO A 615 -7.90 -65.78 32.72
CA PRO A 615 -7.86 -65.54 34.15
C PRO A 615 -6.40 -65.75 34.59
N GLY A 616 -5.62 -64.67 34.69
CA GLY A 616 -4.18 -64.82 34.98
C GLY A 616 -3.36 -63.54 35.10
N ALA A 617 -3.99 -62.37 35.16
CA ALA A 617 -3.34 -61.15 35.64
C ALA A 617 -3.85 -60.81 37.04
N SER A 618 -3.65 -61.73 38.00
CA SER A 618 -3.65 -61.35 39.42
C SER A 618 -2.31 -60.67 39.72
N GLY A 619 -2.35 -59.35 39.65
CA GLY A 619 -1.24 -58.46 39.96
C GLY A 619 -1.76 -57.07 40.32
N ASP A 620 -2.78 -57.06 41.18
CA ASP A 620 -3.24 -55.97 42.03
C ASP A 620 -3.93 -54.74 41.37
N ARG A 621 -5.02 -54.33 42.01
CA ARG A 621 -5.88 -53.15 41.75
C ARG A 621 -6.87 -53.23 40.58
N THR A 622 -7.94 -54.00 40.76
CA THR A 622 -9.34 -53.54 40.50
C THR A 622 -10.33 -54.66 40.86
N SER A 623 -10.59 -54.85 42.15
CA SER A 623 -11.77 -55.59 42.63
C SER A 623 -12.23 -55.10 44.00
N LEU A 624 -12.25 -53.78 44.17
CA LEU A 624 -12.95 -53.10 45.26
C LEU A 624 -13.52 -51.83 44.64
N LEU A 625 -14.82 -51.89 44.33
CA LEU A 625 -15.77 -50.84 43.89
C LEU A 625 -16.72 -51.37 42.79
N SER A 626 -17.23 -52.59 42.98
CA SER A 626 -18.40 -53.11 42.27
C SER A 626 -19.39 -53.64 43.31
N HIS A 627 -19.80 -52.75 44.22
CA HIS A 627 -21.13 -52.72 44.86
C HIS A 627 -21.17 -51.61 45.91
N ALA A 628 -21.45 -50.38 45.46
CA ALA A 628 -22.14 -49.33 46.20
C ALA A 628 -22.42 -48.17 45.24
N ASP A 629 -23.60 -47.57 45.38
CA ASP A 629 -24.12 -46.36 44.72
C ASP A 629 -24.61 -46.45 43.26
N SER A 630 -25.88 -46.83 43.19
CA SER A 630 -26.90 -46.11 42.42
C SER A 630 -26.75 -44.58 42.53
N GLY A 631 -26.71 -43.91 41.37
CA GLY A 631 -27.09 -42.50 41.23
C GLY A 631 -25.94 -41.50 41.25
N LYS A 632 -25.32 -41.26 40.10
CA LYS A 632 -24.77 -39.95 39.75
C LYS A 632 -24.77 -39.75 38.23
N VAL A 633 -25.51 -38.72 37.85
CA VAL A 633 -25.67 -38.17 36.51
C VAL A 633 -24.41 -37.37 36.15
N ASP A 634 -23.84 -37.61 34.97
CA ASP A 634 -22.75 -36.79 34.42
C ASP A 634 -23.26 -35.37 34.05
N PRO A 635 -22.53 -34.29 34.38
CA PRO A 635 -23.02 -32.92 34.23
C PRO A 635 -22.72 -32.27 32.87
N TRP A 636 -22.50 -33.05 31.81
CA TRP A 636 -22.24 -32.51 30.45
C TRP A 636 -23.37 -32.76 29.45
N ASP A 637 -24.54 -33.15 29.93
CA ASP A 637 -25.75 -33.24 29.10
C ASP A 637 -26.82 -32.28 29.64
N LYS A 638 -26.66 -31.00 29.29
CA LYS A 638 -27.71 -29.95 29.26
C LYS A 638 -27.13 -28.62 28.75
N ARG A 639 -27.03 -28.48 27.43
CA ARG A 639 -27.50 -27.34 26.60
C ARG A 639 -26.93 -27.44 25.20
#